data_AF-A0A7X1LDV5-F1
#
_entry.id   AF-A0A7X1LDV5-F1
#
_cell.length_a   1.000
_cell.length_b   1.000
_cell.length_c   1.000
_cell.angle_alpha   90.00
_cell.angle_beta   90.00
_cell.angle_gamma   90.00
#
_symmetry.space_group_name_H-M   'P 1'
#
loop_
_entity.id
_entity.type
_entity.pdbx_description
1 polymer ?
#
loop_
_entity_poly.entity_id
_entity_poly.type
_entity_poly.pdbx_seq_one_letter_code
_entity_poly.pdbx_strand_id
1 'polypeptide(L)'
;MNIHNAAPAPDRKAPVDASPRRRTWRIPVLRSATPFLAPMLFAMIAGIDGLGTSIAFAALIFAGPLAAGFTWGVGVILLSSIVMALWIALRSRYPSSIGQVQEASIAILATAIATATVHLDFAPDEVKVATAFAILGSSAVVTGAVFWLFGLCRFGRLVRFMPYPVVAGFLAGSGWLLIQGAVMMMIGDRNLVDLLVRPEGQQALANLYVAVVFSIVMVFALRRSTSPLTMPLVLLGGGILFYAMLAVIGVESEQARAMQWLPAMPADQGFALPNPVEVVTAADWSVVLHVLPAIISVALLGMVGLLLNTSGLEVATRQEIDADAELRTTGIANIVAGGFGGAPGFTGLSMTLLANRMGAKARSVGIATALMLALMLPFAGELAGAMPTFVAAGLMIALGVELIHDWLWRTRRQLPRMEWLVVLAIPLGMAVFGFMGGMALGLGLSIVTFVYNYARLSVIRVDASLRERKSSIDRPPAENSLIELEGEQVQVLELQEFLFFGTAEQIIEAIRRRQQDRGRLSLRFVVIDFRRVSGMDAAAAATFAKIRNLLAGSDVELIFSSLSPEIEQVLARNGIDFVCDPAVGCERDLDHALERCEERLIAAISREETWQDIEDYFAKTIGPSARLKDLVASMEEIRLQPGDRFIRAGEPGDDLFLLWTGRAKVEAMLANGKRLRLRTVKPGVVLGEIAIYRGGVRTADVVAEVPSTVYRLARRQLRYFEQADPELALLVHRLCATTLAERLTIANRVVQSLHE
;
A
#
# COMPACT_ATOMS: atom_id res chain seq x y z
N MET A 1 -27.46 -41.52 28.33
CA MET A 1 -27.53 -42.86 27.73
C MET A 1 -26.83 -42.81 26.37
N ASN A 2 -26.08 -43.87 26.06
CA ASN A 2 -24.95 -43.95 25.13
C ASN A 2 -25.24 -43.75 23.62
N ILE A 3 -24.28 -43.08 22.96
CA ILE A 3 -23.47 -43.48 21.79
C ILE A 3 -24.19 -44.13 20.59
N HIS A 4 -24.10 -43.50 19.40
CA HIS A 4 -23.65 -44.18 18.16
C HIS A 4 -23.07 -43.24 17.08
N ASN A 5 -21.83 -43.57 16.72
CA ASN A 5 -20.98 -43.19 15.59
C ASN A 5 -21.66 -42.77 14.27
N ALA A 6 -21.14 -41.69 13.68
CA ALA A 6 -21.02 -41.54 12.23
C ALA A 6 -19.64 -40.94 11.89
N ALA A 7 -18.92 -41.61 10.98
CA ALA A 7 -17.55 -41.36 10.58
C ALA A 7 -17.34 -40.02 9.83
N PRO A 8 -16.12 -39.44 9.83
CA PRO A 8 -15.82 -38.23 9.08
C PRO A 8 -15.56 -38.51 7.59
N ALA A 9 -16.12 -37.67 6.73
CA ALA A 9 -15.93 -37.63 5.29
C ALA A 9 -14.48 -37.27 4.89
N PRO A 10 -14.00 -37.68 3.70
CA PRO A 10 -12.58 -37.59 3.35
C PRO A 10 -12.14 -36.17 2.97
N ASP A 11 -10.89 -35.85 3.34
CA ASP A 11 -10.17 -34.62 3.03
C ASP A 11 -10.29 -34.22 1.54
N ARG A 12 -10.85 -33.03 1.31
CA ARG A 12 -10.73 -32.34 0.02
C ARG A 12 -9.27 -31.94 -0.17
N LYS A 13 -8.59 -32.65 -1.08
CA LYS A 13 -7.26 -32.30 -1.60
C LYS A 13 -7.21 -30.81 -1.97
N ALA A 14 -6.29 -30.09 -1.32
CA ALA A 14 -5.91 -28.74 -1.71
C ALA A 14 -5.39 -28.72 -3.17
N PRO A 15 -5.64 -27.64 -3.92
CA PRO A 15 -5.21 -27.55 -5.32
C PRO A 15 -3.67 -27.53 -5.41
N VAL A 16 -3.16 -28.38 -6.31
CA VAL A 16 -1.74 -28.51 -6.64
C VAL A 16 -1.26 -27.21 -7.25
N ASP A 17 -0.36 -26.52 -6.53
CA ASP A 17 0.33 -25.32 -6.97
C ASP A 17 1.22 -25.64 -8.19
N ALA A 18 0.74 -25.25 -9.37
CA ALA A 18 1.45 -25.39 -10.64
C ALA A 18 2.46 -24.24 -10.83
N SER A 19 3.44 -24.14 -9.94
CA SER A 19 4.65 -23.36 -10.21
C SER A 19 5.65 -24.24 -10.99
N PRO A 20 6.30 -23.72 -12.05
CA PRO A 20 7.30 -24.50 -12.75
C PRO A 20 8.47 -24.74 -11.79
N ARG A 21 8.66 -26.01 -11.40
CA ARG A 21 9.80 -26.48 -10.61
C ARG A 21 11.09 -26.05 -11.31
N ARG A 22 11.64 -24.89 -10.91
CA ARG A 22 13.02 -24.53 -11.25
C ARG A 22 13.91 -25.63 -10.66
N ARG A 23 14.51 -26.44 -11.53
CA ARG A 23 15.57 -27.40 -11.16
C ARG A 23 16.66 -26.60 -10.45
N THR A 24 16.64 -26.62 -9.12
CA THR A 24 17.73 -26.11 -8.30
C THR A 24 18.87 -27.10 -8.45
N TRP A 25 19.87 -26.76 -9.27
CA TRP A 25 21.13 -27.47 -9.28
C TRP A 25 21.77 -27.29 -7.91
N ARG A 26 21.63 -28.32 -7.07
CA ARG A 26 22.26 -28.40 -5.75
C ARG A 26 23.73 -28.73 -5.97
N ILE A 27 24.61 -27.74 -5.90
CA ILE A 27 26.06 -27.96 -5.94
C ILE A 27 26.45 -28.69 -4.63
N PRO A 28 26.89 -29.98 -4.67
CA PRO A 28 27.14 -30.77 -3.46
C PRO A 28 28.34 -30.29 -2.62
N VAL A 29 29.23 -29.50 -3.22
CA VAL A 29 30.54 -29.10 -2.65
C VAL A 29 30.43 -28.12 -1.47
N LEU A 30 29.28 -27.47 -1.27
CA LEU A 30 29.12 -26.42 -0.26
C LEU A 30 28.51 -26.88 1.09
N ARG A 31 28.13 -28.16 1.25
CA ARG A 31 27.53 -28.65 2.50
C ARG A 31 28.53 -28.96 3.61
N SER A 32 29.81 -29.10 3.29
CA SER A 32 30.88 -29.46 4.24
C SER A 32 31.90 -28.33 4.45
N ALA A 33 31.58 -27.10 4.05
CA ALA A 33 32.44 -25.96 4.33
C ALA A 33 32.43 -25.68 5.84
N THR A 34 33.60 -25.83 6.47
CA THR A 34 33.84 -25.44 7.86
C THR A 34 33.43 -23.97 8.08
N PRO A 35 33.18 -23.54 9.34
CA PRO A 35 32.85 -22.14 9.64
C PRO A 35 33.85 -21.09 9.14
N PHE A 36 35.04 -21.53 8.70
CA PHE A 36 36.07 -20.70 8.07
C PHE A 36 36.05 -20.73 6.53
N LEU A 37 35.74 -21.87 5.91
CA LEU A 37 35.82 -22.01 4.45
C LEU A 37 34.71 -21.24 3.71
N ALA A 38 33.47 -21.26 4.23
CA ALA A 38 32.35 -20.58 3.60
C ALA A 38 32.53 -19.04 3.55
N PRO A 39 32.94 -18.35 4.65
CA PRO A 39 33.29 -16.93 4.59
C PRO A 39 34.41 -16.61 3.61
N MET A 40 35.46 -17.43 3.54
CA MET A 40 36.61 -17.18 2.67
C MET A 40 36.28 -17.35 1.19
N LEU A 41 35.50 -18.39 0.85
CA LEU A 41 34.98 -18.57 -0.51
C LEU A 41 34.06 -17.41 -0.92
N PHE A 42 33.15 -17.01 -0.04
CA PHE A 42 32.30 -15.84 -0.31
C PHE A 42 33.13 -14.57 -0.49
N ALA A 43 34.11 -14.34 0.39
CA ALA A 43 34.98 -13.17 0.31
C ALA A 43 35.76 -13.10 -0.99
N MET A 44 36.19 -14.25 -1.54
CA MET A 44 36.82 -14.29 -2.87
C MET A 44 35.86 -13.87 -3.98
N ILE A 45 34.63 -14.36 -3.95
CA ILE A 45 33.58 -14.00 -4.92
C ILE A 45 33.27 -12.49 -4.84
N ALA A 46 32.97 -12.01 -3.63
CA ALA A 46 32.65 -10.62 -3.36
C ALA A 46 33.84 -9.68 -3.60
N GLY A 47 35.08 -10.17 -3.42
CA GLY A 47 36.30 -9.43 -3.72
C GLY A 47 36.49 -9.20 -5.21
N ILE A 48 36.37 -10.25 -6.03
CA ILE A 48 36.49 -10.14 -7.49
C ILE A 48 35.36 -9.26 -8.07
N ASP A 49 34.13 -9.49 -7.60
CA ASP A 49 32.97 -8.66 -7.95
C ASP A 49 33.18 -7.19 -7.55
N GLY A 50 33.61 -6.95 -6.30
CA GLY A 50 33.88 -5.61 -5.77
C GLY A 50 35.01 -4.88 -6.50
N LEU A 51 36.06 -5.58 -6.92
CA LEU A 51 37.13 -5.00 -7.73
C LEU A 51 36.63 -4.66 -9.14
N GLY A 52 35.97 -5.60 -9.82
CA GLY A 52 35.46 -5.38 -11.17
C GLY A 52 34.43 -4.24 -11.25
N THR A 53 33.55 -4.15 -10.25
CA THR A 53 32.61 -3.02 -10.12
C THR A 53 33.31 -1.72 -9.78
N SER A 54 34.32 -1.72 -8.90
CA SER A 54 35.11 -0.51 -8.59
C SER A 54 35.83 0.05 -9.82
N ILE A 55 36.43 -0.82 -10.64
CA ILE A 55 37.06 -0.41 -11.90
C ILE A 55 36.02 0.16 -12.86
N ALA A 56 34.88 -0.49 -13.01
CA ALA A 56 33.84 -0.02 -13.92
C ALA A 56 33.20 1.31 -13.46
N PHE A 57 33.01 1.52 -12.16
CA PHE A 57 32.53 2.79 -11.59
C PHE A 57 33.55 3.91 -11.74
N ALA A 58 34.84 3.62 -11.52
CA ALA A 58 35.90 4.60 -11.77
C ALA A 58 35.98 4.96 -13.25
N ALA A 59 35.85 3.98 -14.15
CA ALA A 59 35.90 4.20 -15.59
C ALA A 59 34.73 5.07 -16.07
N LEU A 60 33.58 4.93 -15.41
CA LEU A 60 32.40 5.75 -15.66
C LEU A 60 32.56 7.20 -15.21
N ILE A 61 33.22 7.45 -14.07
CA ILE A 61 33.40 8.81 -13.50
C ILE A 61 34.61 9.52 -14.10
N PHE A 62 35.74 8.82 -14.21
CA PHE A 62 37.04 9.36 -14.59
C PHE A 62 37.37 9.06 -16.05
N ALA A 63 36.45 9.39 -16.95
CA ALA A 63 36.64 9.33 -18.39
C ALA A 63 37.03 10.71 -18.95
N GLY A 64 37.59 10.73 -20.17
CA GLY A 64 37.88 11.97 -20.90
C GLY A 64 38.79 12.93 -20.12
N PRO A 65 38.37 14.19 -19.86
CA PRO A 65 39.18 15.18 -19.12
C PRO A 65 39.56 14.76 -17.70
N LEU A 66 38.88 13.76 -17.13
CA LEU A 66 39.14 13.24 -15.79
C LEU A 66 39.99 11.97 -15.78
N ALA A 67 40.46 11.50 -16.95
CA ALA A 67 41.24 10.26 -17.07
C ALA A 67 42.49 10.23 -16.18
N ALA A 68 43.03 11.40 -15.83
CA ALA A 68 44.15 11.51 -14.91
C ALA A 68 43.84 10.99 -13.49
N GLY A 69 42.58 11.05 -13.08
CA GLY A 69 42.12 10.54 -11.78
C GLY A 69 41.68 9.08 -11.79
N PHE A 70 41.75 8.35 -12.92
CA PHE A 70 41.17 7.02 -13.04
C PHE A 70 41.73 5.99 -12.05
N THR A 71 43.05 5.88 -11.95
CA THR A 71 43.73 4.94 -11.03
C THR A 71 43.43 5.25 -9.56
N TRP A 72 43.46 6.53 -9.18
CA TRP A 72 43.03 7.01 -7.87
C TRP A 72 41.55 6.72 -7.63
N GLY A 73 40.70 6.86 -8.64
CA GLY A 73 39.27 6.58 -8.59
C GLY A 73 39.00 5.13 -8.22
N VAL A 74 39.70 4.18 -8.84
CA VAL A 74 39.60 2.75 -8.50
C VAL A 74 39.99 2.51 -7.05
N GLY A 75 41.13 3.07 -6.62
CA GLY A 75 41.63 2.92 -5.25
C GLY A 75 40.66 3.49 -4.21
N VAL A 76 40.10 4.67 -4.45
CA VAL A 76 39.16 5.36 -3.55
C VAL A 76 37.81 4.65 -3.47
N ILE A 77 37.26 4.18 -4.59
CA ILE A 77 35.99 3.41 -4.61
C ILE A 77 36.17 2.04 -3.94
N LEU A 78 37.31 1.39 -4.16
CA LEU A 78 37.65 0.14 -3.47
C LEU A 78 37.83 0.37 -1.97
N LEU A 79 38.47 1.47 -1.57
CA LEU A 79 38.59 1.89 -0.17
C LEU A 79 37.22 2.15 0.47
N SER A 80 36.30 2.84 -0.22
CA SER A 80 34.91 2.97 0.22
C SER A 80 34.28 1.59 0.48
N SER A 81 34.46 0.64 -0.44
CA SER A 81 33.92 -0.71 -0.28
C SER A 81 34.52 -1.46 0.91
N ILE A 82 35.82 -1.28 1.19
CA ILE A 82 36.49 -1.83 2.39
C ILE A 82 35.88 -1.23 3.67
N VAL A 83 35.74 0.10 3.72
CA VAL A 83 35.16 0.80 4.88
C VAL A 83 33.72 0.32 5.12
N MET A 84 32.91 0.22 4.06
CA MET A 84 31.53 -0.27 4.13
C MET A 84 31.47 -1.71 4.63
N ALA A 85 32.22 -2.62 4.01
CA ALA A 85 32.22 -4.03 4.36
C ALA A 85 32.66 -4.25 5.81
N LEU A 86 33.73 -3.57 6.24
CA LEU A 86 34.27 -3.70 7.59
C LEU A 86 33.34 -3.10 8.65
N TRP A 87 32.91 -1.85 8.46
CA TRP A 87 32.11 -1.15 9.48
C TRP A 87 30.73 -1.80 9.65
N ILE A 88 30.06 -2.14 8.55
CA ILE A 88 28.75 -2.81 8.58
C ILE A 88 28.90 -4.21 9.20
N ALA A 89 29.94 -4.99 8.88
CA ALA A 89 30.17 -6.28 9.51
C ALA A 89 30.34 -6.20 11.03
N LEU A 90 31.00 -5.14 11.53
CA LEU A 90 31.26 -4.96 12.96
C LEU A 90 30.04 -4.44 13.73
N ARG A 91 29.23 -3.57 13.11
CA ARG A 91 28.21 -2.77 13.82
C ARG A 91 26.77 -3.08 13.44
N SER A 92 26.52 -3.70 12.28
CA SER A 92 25.16 -4.08 11.86
C SER A 92 24.49 -4.99 12.89
N ARG A 93 23.18 -4.80 13.04
CA ARG A 93 22.32 -5.67 13.85
C ARG A 93 22.08 -7.00 13.15
N TYR A 94 22.28 -7.06 11.83
CA TYR A 94 22.26 -8.28 11.06
C TYR A 94 23.70 -8.75 10.74
N PRO A 95 24.21 -9.81 11.41
CA PRO A 95 25.63 -10.18 11.38
C PRO A 95 26.25 -10.46 10.01
N SER A 96 25.48 -10.97 9.04
CA SER A 96 25.99 -11.31 7.71
C SER A 96 25.74 -10.23 6.65
N SER A 97 25.35 -9.02 7.05
CA SER A 97 25.19 -7.87 6.16
C SER A 97 26.50 -7.56 5.42
N ILE A 98 26.42 -7.45 4.09
CA ILE A 98 27.56 -7.08 3.24
C ILE A 98 27.34 -5.67 2.71
N GLY A 99 28.24 -4.76 3.11
CA GLY A 99 28.26 -3.37 2.64
C GLY A 99 29.07 -3.21 1.36
N GLN A 100 28.54 -2.46 0.39
CA GLN A 100 29.21 -2.13 -0.87
C GLN A 100 28.82 -0.73 -1.35
N VAL A 101 29.63 -0.15 -2.24
CA VAL A 101 29.29 1.04 -3.02
C VAL A 101 28.15 0.70 -3.98
N GLN A 102 27.26 1.67 -4.23
CA GLN A 102 25.98 1.40 -4.90
C GLN A 102 25.93 2.00 -6.30
N GLU A 103 25.59 1.15 -7.27
CA GLU A 103 25.62 1.45 -8.71
C GLU A 103 24.73 2.65 -9.07
N ALA A 104 23.53 2.72 -8.46
CA ALA A 104 22.60 3.82 -8.69
C ALA A 104 23.17 5.17 -8.22
N SER A 105 23.89 5.20 -7.10
CA SER A 105 24.55 6.41 -6.60
C SER A 105 25.67 6.85 -7.54
N ILE A 106 26.45 5.90 -8.05
CA ILE A 106 27.52 6.18 -9.00
C ILE A 106 26.97 6.71 -10.33
N ALA A 107 25.88 6.16 -10.85
CA ALA A 107 25.27 6.61 -12.10
C ALA A 107 24.85 8.10 -12.05
N ILE A 108 24.25 8.51 -10.93
CA ILE A 108 23.87 9.90 -10.69
C ILE A 108 25.13 10.78 -10.57
N LEU A 109 26.09 10.36 -9.74
CA LEU A 109 27.29 11.14 -9.48
C LEU A 109 28.17 11.29 -10.72
N ALA A 110 28.31 10.26 -11.55
CA ALA A 110 29.02 10.34 -12.82
C ALA A 110 28.40 11.39 -13.75
N THR A 111 27.07 11.41 -13.87
CA THR A 111 26.36 12.42 -14.66
C THR A 111 26.57 13.83 -14.09
N ALA A 112 26.53 13.95 -12.76
CA ALA A 112 26.69 15.22 -12.08
C ALA A 112 28.14 15.76 -12.18
N ILE A 113 29.13 14.88 -12.08
CA ILE A 113 30.55 15.18 -12.25
C ILE A 113 30.85 15.55 -13.71
N ALA A 114 30.26 14.85 -14.69
CA ALA A 114 30.38 15.23 -16.09
C ALA A 114 29.84 16.66 -16.33
N THR A 115 28.68 16.98 -15.76
CA THR A 115 28.09 18.34 -15.83
C THR A 115 28.96 19.39 -15.12
N ALA A 116 29.55 19.04 -13.98
CA ALA A 116 30.49 19.90 -13.26
C ALA A 116 31.76 20.17 -14.07
N THR A 117 32.26 19.17 -14.80
CA THR A 117 33.50 19.26 -15.57
C THR A 117 33.38 20.28 -16.70
N VAL A 118 32.20 20.42 -17.31
CA VAL A 118 31.91 21.47 -18.31
C VAL A 118 32.07 22.87 -17.74
N HIS A 119 31.73 23.08 -16.47
CA HIS A 119 31.94 24.38 -15.79
C HIS A 119 33.41 24.65 -15.48
N LEU A 120 34.27 23.63 -15.62
CA LEU A 120 35.70 23.66 -15.33
C LEU A 120 36.55 23.54 -16.61
N ASP A 121 35.99 23.75 -17.81
CA ASP A 121 36.70 23.51 -19.08
C ASP A 121 38.11 24.13 -19.12
N PHE A 122 38.25 25.36 -18.62
CA PHE A 122 39.52 26.12 -18.58
C PHE A 122 40.38 25.85 -17.33
N ALA A 123 39.90 25.07 -16.38
CA ALA A 123 40.66 24.74 -15.17
C ALA A 123 41.75 23.68 -15.47
N PRO A 124 42.86 23.67 -14.71
CA PRO A 124 43.85 22.60 -14.77
C PRO A 124 43.23 21.23 -14.48
N ASP A 125 43.77 20.17 -15.08
CA ASP A 125 43.27 18.80 -14.88
C ASP A 125 43.32 18.36 -13.41
N GLU A 126 44.31 18.86 -12.65
CA GLU A 126 44.40 18.65 -11.20
C GLU A 126 43.16 19.18 -10.45
N VAL A 127 42.67 20.37 -10.82
CA VAL A 127 41.46 20.98 -10.22
C VAL A 127 40.21 20.22 -10.64
N LYS A 128 40.13 19.77 -11.90
CA LYS A 128 39.01 18.95 -12.39
C LYS A 128 38.91 17.63 -11.61
N VAL A 129 40.03 16.92 -11.48
CA VAL A 129 40.11 15.65 -10.75
C VAL A 129 39.85 15.85 -9.25
N ALA A 130 40.45 16.86 -8.62
CA ALA A 130 40.18 17.19 -7.22
C ALA A 130 38.71 17.52 -6.98
N THR A 131 38.08 18.29 -7.87
CA THR A 131 36.65 18.62 -7.77
C THR A 131 35.77 17.37 -7.91
N ALA A 132 36.10 16.44 -8.82
CA ALA A 132 35.39 15.16 -8.93
C ALA A 132 35.45 14.34 -7.63
N PHE A 133 36.63 14.23 -6.99
CA PHE A 133 36.76 13.58 -5.68
C PHE A 133 36.04 14.33 -4.56
N ALA A 134 36.04 15.66 -4.60
CA ALA A 134 35.28 16.47 -3.63
C ALA A 134 33.76 16.25 -3.78
N ILE A 135 33.23 16.09 -5.00
CA ILE A 135 31.83 15.73 -5.25
C ILE A 135 31.52 14.33 -4.70
N LEU A 136 32.39 13.33 -4.94
CA LEU A 136 32.22 11.98 -4.39
C LEU A 136 32.23 11.99 -2.86
N GLY A 137 33.27 12.57 -2.27
CA GLY A 137 33.46 12.65 -0.82
C GLY A 137 32.34 13.41 -0.12
N SER A 138 31.97 14.60 -0.63
CA SER A 138 30.84 15.36 -0.09
C SER A 138 29.51 14.61 -0.23
N SER A 139 29.29 13.90 -1.34
CA SER A 139 28.12 13.05 -1.51
C SER A 139 28.04 11.95 -0.46
N ALA A 140 29.15 11.26 -0.19
CA ALA A 140 29.22 10.26 0.87
C ALA A 140 29.04 10.87 2.27
N VAL A 141 29.67 12.00 2.58
CA VAL A 141 29.48 12.68 3.88
C VAL A 141 28.03 13.12 4.07
N VAL A 142 27.41 13.74 3.07
CA VAL A 142 26.00 14.18 3.14
C VAL A 142 25.06 12.99 3.25
N THR A 143 25.28 11.93 2.46
CA THR A 143 24.54 10.66 2.57
C THR A 143 24.64 10.09 3.98
N GLY A 144 25.85 10.07 4.54
CA GLY A 144 26.10 9.56 5.87
C GLY A 144 25.46 10.39 6.97
N ALA A 145 25.53 11.71 6.87
CA ALA A 145 24.87 12.64 7.78
C ALA A 145 23.34 12.49 7.75
N VAL A 146 22.74 12.42 6.57
CA VAL A 146 21.29 12.21 6.40
C VAL A 146 20.86 10.88 7.04
N PHE A 147 21.57 9.78 6.76
CA PHE A 147 21.23 8.47 7.34
C PHE A 147 21.35 8.48 8.86
N TRP A 148 22.44 9.05 9.37
CA TRP A 148 22.70 9.11 10.80
C TRP A 148 21.64 9.96 11.53
N LEU A 149 21.30 11.13 11.00
CA LEU A 149 20.24 12.01 11.54
C LEU A 149 18.87 11.32 11.52
N PHE A 150 18.48 10.71 10.39
CA PHE A 150 17.20 10.01 10.27
C PHE A 150 17.11 8.80 11.22
N GLY A 151 18.21 8.06 11.37
CA GLY A 151 18.30 6.96 12.32
C GLY A 151 18.27 7.40 13.79
N LEU A 152 18.64 8.66 14.11
CA LEU A 152 18.46 9.24 15.45
C LEU A 152 17.00 9.67 15.69
N CYS A 153 16.37 10.29 14.70
CA CYS A 153 14.98 10.74 14.76
C CYS A 153 13.95 9.59 14.69
N ARG A 154 14.38 8.33 14.55
CA ARG A 154 13.53 7.15 14.36
C ARG A 154 12.62 7.25 13.13
N PHE A 155 13.18 7.85 12.08
CA PHE A 155 12.52 8.09 10.81
C PHE A 155 12.64 6.93 9.82
N GLY A 156 13.21 5.78 10.22
CA GLY A 156 13.24 4.58 9.39
C GLY A 156 11.85 4.12 8.93
N ARG A 157 10.78 4.52 9.63
CA ARG A 157 9.39 4.28 9.23
C ARG A 157 8.86 5.22 8.14
N LEU A 158 9.42 6.42 7.98
CA LEU A 158 8.91 7.44 7.04
C LEU A 158 9.14 7.07 5.56
N VAL A 159 10.15 6.27 5.25
CA VAL A 159 10.39 5.84 3.85
C VAL A 159 9.28 4.94 3.31
N ARG A 160 8.43 4.36 4.18
CA ARG A 160 7.22 3.66 3.74
C ARG A 160 6.21 4.57 3.03
N PHE A 161 6.36 5.90 3.12
CA PHE A 161 5.52 6.87 2.42
C PHE A 161 6.04 7.25 1.03
N MET A 162 7.23 6.78 0.62
CA MET A 162 7.71 6.98 -0.75
C MET A 162 6.85 6.17 -1.74
N PRO A 163 6.23 6.81 -2.75
CA PRO A 163 5.45 6.07 -3.72
C PRO A 163 6.35 5.07 -4.46
N TYR A 164 5.95 3.79 -4.46
CA TYR A 164 6.68 2.74 -5.17
C TYR A 164 6.98 3.06 -6.65
N PRO A 165 6.06 3.71 -7.42
CA PRO A 165 6.35 4.09 -8.81
C PRO A 165 7.55 5.03 -8.95
N VAL A 166 7.77 5.94 -7.99
CA VAL A 166 8.91 6.86 -8.01
C VAL A 166 10.21 6.07 -7.83
N VAL A 167 10.24 5.15 -6.88
CA VAL A 167 11.44 4.33 -6.62
C VAL A 167 11.75 3.39 -7.78
N ALA A 168 10.73 2.73 -8.33
CA ALA A 168 10.89 1.86 -9.50
C ALA A 168 11.35 2.64 -10.74
N GLY A 169 10.72 3.79 -11.03
CA GLY A 169 11.12 4.62 -12.16
C GLY A 169 12.53 5.19 -12.00
N PHE A 170 12.91 5.56 -10.77
CA PHE A 170 14.26 5.97 -10.45
C PHE A 170 15.30 4.84 -10.68
N LEU A 171 15.04 3.61 -10.22
CA LEU A 171 15.98 2.49 -10.38
C LEU A 171 16.12 2.11 -11.86
N ALA A 172 15.02 2.15 -12.62
CA ALA A 172 15.07 2.01 -14.07
C ALA A 172 15.84 3.16 -14.75
N GLY A 173 15.64 4.40 -14.29
CA GLY A 173 16.38 5.58 -14.74
C GLY A 173 17.88 5.50 -14.44
N SER A 174 18.27 4.96 -13.29
CA SER A 174 19.68 4.67 -12.97
C SER A 174 20.27 3.66 -13.93
N GLY A 175 19.50 2.63 -14.29
CA GLY A 175 19.93 1.67 -15.31
C GLY A 175 20.16 2.33 -16.67
N TRP A 176 19.31 3.29 -17.05
CA TRP A 176 19.53 4.12 -18.24
C TRP A 176 20.81 4.95 -18.12
N LEU A 177 21.05 5.63 -17.00
CA LEU A 177 22.26 6.43 -16.77
C LEU A 177 23.54 5.58 -16.82
N LEU A 178 23.52 4.34 -16.32
CA LEU A 178 24.65 3.41 -16.45
C LEU A 178 24.93 3.05 -17.91
N ILE A 179 23.89 2.74 -18.70
CA ILE A 179 24.04 2.46 -20.13
C ILE A 179 24.57 3.70 -20.85
N GLN A 180 23.98 4.86 -20.60
CA GLN A 180 24.38 6.13 -21.20
C GLN A 180 25.84 6.44 -20.90
N GLY A 181 26.26 6.33 -19.64
CA GLY A 181 27.64 6.61 -19.28
C GLY A 181 28.62 5.55 -19.80
N ALA A 182 28.23 4.27 -19.91
CA ALA A 182 29.05 3.25 -20.56
C ALA A 182 29.24 3.51 -22.06
N VAL A 183 28.20 3.99 -22.74
CA VAL A 183 28.27 4.44 -24.14
C VAL A 183 29.19 5.65 -24.26
N MET A 184 29.03 6.63 -23.37
CA MET A 184 29.87 7.84 -23.32
C MET A 184 31.35 7.51 -23.09
N MET A 185 31.64 6.53 -22.23
CA MET A 185 32.99 6.06 -21.96
C MET A 185 33.69 5.47 -23.21
N MET A 186 32.94 4.84 -24.12
CA MET A 186 33.51 4.26 -25.34
C MET A 186 33.64 5.28 -26.48
N ILE A 187 32.59 6.08 -26.69
CA ILE A 187 32.50 6.96 -27.85
C ILE A 187 33.10 8.35 -27.57
N GLY A 188 33.00 8.84 -26.33
CA GLY A 188 33.27 10.23 -25.95
C GLY A 188 32.22 11.19 -26.52
N ASP A 189 32.56 12.48 -26.60
CA ASP A 189 31.69 13.54 -27.15
C ASP A 189 31.69 13.61 -28.69
N ARG A 190 32.04 12.52 -29.36
CA ARG A 190 32.15 12.48 -30.83
C ARG A 190 30.77 12.56 -31.48
N ASN A 191 30.64 13.42 -32.49
CA ASN A 191 29.41 13.52 -33.27
C ASN A 191 29.22 12.32 -34.21
N LEU A 192 27.99 12.11 -34.68
CA LEU A 192 27.64 11.04 -35.64
C LEU A 192 28.53 11.04 -36.90
N VAL A 193 28.92 12.20 -37.40
CA VAL A 193 29.82 12.31 -38.56
C VAL A 193 31.22 11.82 -38.21
N ASP A 194 31.76 12.21 -37.05
CA ASP A 194 33.08 11.78 -36.61
C ASP A 194 33.11 10.26 -36.38
N LEU A 195 32.03 9.71 -35.81
CA LEU A 195 31.86 8.28 -35.57
C LEU A 195 31.87 7.43 -36.84
N LEU A 196 31.24 7.92 -37.91
CA LEU A 196 31.06 7.16 -39.15
C LEU A 196 32.22 7.36 -40.14
N VAL A 197 32.79 8.56 -40.18
CA VAL A 197 33.74 8.96 -41.23
C VAL A 197 35.20 8.88 -40.75
N ARG A 198 35.49 9.20 -39.48
CA ARG A 198 36.87 9.20 -39.00
C ARG A 198 37.30 7.81 -38.53
N PRO A 199 38.54 7.36 -38.83
CA PRO A 199 39.05 6.06 -38.38
C PRO A 199 38.96 5.87 -36.85
N GLU A 200 39.25 6.91 -36.08
CA GLU A 200 39.14 6.89 -34.62
C GLU A 200 37.69 6.73 -34.13
N GLY A 201 36.74 7.32 -34.84
CA GLY A 201 35.31 7.17 -34.57
C GLY A 201 34.81 5.76 -34.89
N GLN A 202 35.27 5.19 -36.01
CA GLN A 202 34.97 3.80 -36.39
C GLN A 202 35.55 2.80 -35.37
N GLN A 203 36.77 3.06 -34.88
CA GLN A 203 37.39 2.24 -33.83
C GLN A 203 36.57 2.28 -32.54
N ALA A 204 36.12 3.46 -32.11
CA ALA A 204 35.28 3.59 -30.93
C ALA A 204 33.92 2.90 -31.08
N LEU A 205 33.31 2.98 -32.28
CA LEU A 205 32.08 2.25 -32.58
C LEU A 205 32.29 0.73 -32.53
N ALA A 206 33.44 0.24 -33.03
CA ALA A 206 33.81 -1.17 -32.94
C ALA A 206 34.02 -1.61 -31.48
N ASN A 207 34.69 -0.80 -30.66
CA ASN A 207 34.87 -1.07 -29.23
C ASN A 207 33.53 -1.11 -28.50
N LEU A 208 32.61 -0.19 -28.81
CA LEU A 208 31.24 -0.21 -28.27
C LEU A 208 30.50 -1.49 -28.69
N TYR A 209 30.62 -1.91 -29.95
CA TYR A 209 29.99 -3.14 -30.42
C TYR A 209 30.46 -4.35 -29.61
N VAL A 210 31.77 -4.48 -29.37
CA VAL A 210 32.34 -5.54 -28.53
C VAL A 210 31.82 -5.46 -27.09
N ALA A 211 31.71 -4.26 -26.51
CA ALA A 211 31.14 -4.05 -25.18
C ALA A 211 29.65 -4.48 -25.11
N VAL A 212 28.86 -4.19 -26.14
CA VAL A 212 27.46 -4.62 -26.25
C VAL A 212 27.36 -6.14 -26.37
N VAL A 213 28.20 -6.77 -27.19
CA VAL A 213 28.25 -8.23 -27.30
C VAL A 213 28.62 -8.86 -25.96
N PHE A 214 29.64 -8.34 -25.28
CA PHE A 214 30.04 -8.79 -23.95
C PHE A 214 28.88 -8.65 -22.94
N SER A 215 28.18 -7.51 -22.96
CA SER A 215 26.99 -7.28 -22.13
C SER A 215 25.87 -8.30 -22.40
N ILE A 216 25.59 -8.60 -23.68
CA ILE A 216 24.59 -9.62 -24.05
C ILE A 216 25.01 -11.00 -23.50
N VAL A 217 26.28 -11.37 -23.64
CA VAL A 217 26.82 -12.62 -23.09
C VAL A 217 26.68 -12.64 -21.57
N MET A 218 27.03 -11.55 -20.89
CA MET A 218 26.90 -11.40 -19.44
C MET A 218 25.44 -11.56 -18.99
N VAL A 219 24.51 -10.80 -19.57
CA VAL A 219 23.07 -10.86 -19.23
C VAL A 219 22.49 -12.24 -19.53
N PHE A 220 22.87 -12.87 -20.65
CA PHE A 220 22.42 -14.22 -20.98
C PHE A 220 22.96 -15.25 -19.96
N ALA A 221 24.23 -15.15 -19.59
CA ALA A 221 24.85 -16.01 -18.59
C ALA A 221 24.17 -15.85 -17.22
N LEU A 222 23.94 -14.61 -16.78
CA LEU A 222 23.26 -14.27 -15.52
C LEU A 222 21.80 -14.75 -15.49
N ARG A 223 21.09 -14.71 -16.62
CA ARG A 223 19.71 -15.20 -16.70
C ARG A 223 19.60 -16.72 -16.75
N ARG A 224 20.59 -17.41 -17.31
CA ARG A 224 20.56 -18.86 -17.49
C ARG A 224 21.19 -19.62 -16.32
N SER A 225 22.19 -19.02 -15.68
CA SER A 225 22.85 -19.57 -14.50
C SER A 225 22.19 -19.06 -13.23
N THR A 226 22.15 -19.91 -12.21
CA THR A 226 21.82 -19.49 -10.83
C THR A 226 23.06 -19.48 -9.94
N SER A 227 24.23 -19.76 -10.52
CA SER A 227 25.49 -19.80 -9.80
C SER A 227 25.96 -18.37 -9.50
N PRO A 228 26.35 -18.07 -8.26
CA PRO A 228 26.92 -16.77 -7.90
C PRO A 228 28.27 -16.49 -8.55
N LEU A 229 28.95 -17.54 -9.04
CA LEU A 229 30.24 -17.42 -9.70
C LEU A 229 30.12 -16.89 -11.14
N THR A 230 28.90 -16.77 -11.68
CA THR A 230 28.72 -16.45 -13.10
C THR A 230 29.29 -15.10 -13.49
N MET A 231 29.01 -14.03 -12.72
CA MET A 231 29.53 -12.70 -13.05
C MET A 231 31.06 -12.63 -12.93
N PRO A 232 31.70 -13.06 -11.81
CA PRO A 232 33.16 -13.12 -11.71
C PRO A 232 33.83 -13.96 -12.80
N LEU A 233 33.26 -15.13 -13.13
CA LEU A 233 33.82 -16.01 -14.16
C LEU A 233 33.72 -15.41 -15.57
N VAL A 234 32.63 -14.71 -15.89
CA VAL A 234 32.50 -14.04 -17.19
C VAL A 234 33.45 -12.85 -17.29
N LEU A 235 33.64 -12.08 -16.22
CA LEU A 235 34.63 -11.00 -16.17
C LEU A 235 36.06 -11.53 -16.35
N LEU A 236 36.45 -12.53 -15.56
CA LEU A 236 37.78 -13.16 -15.66
C LEU A 236 37.98 -13.82 -17.02
N GLY A 237 36.98 -14.54 -17.52
CA GLY A 237 37.03 -15.19 -18.84
C GLY A 237 37.17 -14.18 -19.97
N GLY A 238 36.47 -13.04 -19.90
CA GLY A 238 36.59 -11.95 -20.87
C GLY A 238 38.00 -11.33 -20.88
N GLY A 239 38.57 -11.07 -19.70
CA GLY A 239 39.94 -10.57 -19.58
C GLY A 239 40.99 -11.57 -20.10
N ILE A 240 40.90 -12.83 -19.69
CA ILE A 240 41.82 -13.90 -20.14
C ILE A 240 41.76 -14.07 -21.66
N LEU A 241 40.55 -14.11 -22.23
CA LEU A 241 40.37 -14.25 -23.68
C LEU A 241 40.95 -13.05 -24.44
N PHE A 242 40.80 -11.84 -23.91
CA PHE A 242 41.39 -10.65 -24.49
C PHE A 242 42.92 -10.69 -24.51
N TYR A 243 43.56 -11.05 -23.39
CA TYR A 243 45.02 -11.14 -23.35
C TYR A 243 45.56 -12.31 -24.19
N ALA A 244 44.84 -13.42 -24.26
CA ALA A 244 45.17 -14.51 -25.18
C ALA A 244 45.10 -14.05 -26.64
N MET A 245 44.09 -13.24 -27.00
CA MET A 245 43.97 -12.63 -28.33
C MET A 245 45.15 -11.70 -28.62
N LEU A 246 45.54 -10.82 -27.69
CA LEU A 246 46.70 -9.94 -27.87
C LEU A 246 47.98 -10.73 -28.13
N ALA A 247 48.20 -11.81 -27.38
CA ALA A 247 49.36 -12.69 -27.55
C ALA A 247 49.37 -13.39 -28.92
N VAL A 248 48.21 -13.79 -29.45
CA VAL A 248 48.09 -14.45 -30.76
C VAL A 248 48.29 -13.47 -31.92
N ILE A 249 47.75 -12.25 -31.82
CA ILE A 249 47.85 -11.23 -32.87
C ILE A 249 49.20 -10.48 -32.79
N GLY A 250 49.93 -10.61 -31.67
CA GLY A 250 51.22 -9.97 -31.46
C GLY A 250 51.11 -8.47 -31.17
N VAL A 251 49.98 -8.02 -30.60
CA VAL A 251 49.72 -6.61 -30.26
C VAL A 251 50.21 -6.35 -28.85
N GLU A 252 51.13 -5.40 -28.69
CA GLU A 252 51.64 -4.98 -27.38
C GLU A 252 50.60 -4.15 -26.61
N SER A 253 50.71 -4.11 -25.28
CA SER A 253 49.76 -3.39 -24.42
C SER A 253 49.68 -1.89 -24.73
N GLU A 254 50.79 -1.25 -25.12
CA GLU A 254 50.78 0.16 -25.54
C GLU A 254 49.99 0.39 -26.83
N GLN A 255 50.10 -0.52 -27.80
CA GLN A 255 49.30 -0.44 -29.02
C GLN A 255 47.81 -0.67 -28.72
N ALA A 256 47.49 -1.59 -27.82
CA ALA A 256 46.12 -1.80 -27.36
C ALA A 256 45.54 -0.56 -26.63
N ARG A 257 46.37 0.20 -25.89
CA ARG A 257 45.97 1.50 -25.31
C ARG A 257 45.71 2.54 -26.39
N ALA A 258 46.57 2.63 -27.40
CA ALA A 258 46.37 3.53 -28.54
C ALA A 258 45.06 3.24 -29.30
N MET A 259 44.64 1.97 -29.37
CA MET A 259 43.36 1.56 -29.96
C MET A 259 42.15 1.70 -29.00
N GLN A 260 42.36 2.24 -27.80
CA GLN A 260 41.35 2.37 -26.74
C GLN A 260 40.77 1.03 -26.25
N TRP A 261 41.50 -0.08 -26.43
CA TRP A 261 41.11 -1.40 -25.89
C TRP A 261 41.47 -1.53 -24.41
N LEU A 262 42.50 -0.80 -23.98
CA LEU A 262 42.91 -0.64 -22.59
C LEU A 262 42.76 0.83 -22.17
N PRO A 263 42.65 1.13 -20.86
CA PRO A 263 42.62 2.50 -20.36
C PRO A 263 43.87 3.28 -20.77
N ALA A 264 43.71 4.59 -20.96
CA ALA A 264 44.78 5.47 -21.47
C ALA A 264 45.99 5.62 -20.52
N MET A 265 45.79 5.37 -19.22
CA MET A 265 46.85 5.43 -18.21
C MET A 265 47.59 4.08 -18.11
N PRO A 266 48.93 4.07 -18.11
CA PRO A 266 49.71 2.85 -18.00
C PRO A 266 49.71 2.29 -16.56
N ALA A 267 49.96 0.98 -16.44
CA ALA A 267 49.81 0.18 -15.22
C ALA A 267 50.92 0.40 -14.18
N ASP A 268 51.93 1.20 -14.51
CA ASP A 268 53.20 1.42 -13.82
C ASP A 268 53.18 2.55 -12.78
N GLN A 269 52.07 3.29 -12.69
CA GLN A 269 51.80 4.13 -11.53
C GLN A 269 51.33 3.23 -10.39
N GLY A 270 52.25 2.84 -9.50
CA GLY A 270 51.96 2.00 -8.33
C GLY A 270 50.83 2.54 -7.43
N PHE A 271 50.55 1.84 -6.34
CA PHE A 271 49.47 2.23 -5.42
C PHE A 271 49.65 3.65 -4.85
N ALA A 272 48.74 4.55 -5.22
CA ALA A 272 48.61 5.88 -4.64
C ALA A 272 47.13 6.19 -4.40
N LEU A 273 46.83 6.82 -3.27
CA LEU A 273 45.53 7.43 -2.98
C LEU A 273 45.71 8.94 -3.00
N PRO A 274 44.70 9.70 -3.49
CA PRO A 274 44.76 11.15 -3.46
C PRO A 274 44.80 11.61 -2.00
N ASN A 275 45.64 12.60 -1.69
CA ASN A 275 45.70 13.18 -0.36
C ASN A 275 44.40 13.95 -0.08
N PRO A 276 43.61 13.59 0.96
CA PRO A 276 42.34 14.24 1.24
C PRO A 276 42.45 15.76 1.45
N VAL A 277 43.58 16.23 2.00
CA VAL A 277 43.81 17.67 2.22
C VAL A 277 43.98 18.37 0.88
N GLU A 278 44.77 17.80 -0.03
CA GLU A 278 44.99 18.36 -1.37
C GLU A 278 43.70 18.40 -2.17
N VAL A 279 42.89 17.33 -2.12
CA VAL A 279 41.56 17.29 -2.75
C VAL A 279 40.69 18.46 -2.25
N VAL A 280 40.64 18.68 -0.94
CA VAL A 280 39.83 19.77 -0.35
C VAL A 280 40.36 21.15 -0.74
N THR A 281 41.68 21.33 -0.80
CA THR A 281 42.29 22.63 -1.12
C THR A 281 42.28 22.96 -2.61
N ALA A 282 42.37 21.96 -3.48
CA ALA A 282 42.43 22.15 -4.93
C ALA A 282 41.06 22.11 -5.61
N ALA A 283 40.04 21.55 -4.97
CA ALA A 283 38.69 21.49 -5.52
C ALA A 283 38.01 22.86 -5.60
N ASP A 284 37.23 23.07 -6.66
CA ASP A 284 36.36 24.22 -6.78
C ASP A 284 35.02 23.98 -6.06
N TRP A 285 34.93 24.47 -4.82
CA TRP A 285 33.73 24.34 -4.00
C TRP A 285 32.49 25.06 -4.56
N SER A 286 32.66 26.05 -5.44
CA SER A 286 31.52 26.71 -6.08
C SER A 286 30.81 25.74 -7.04
N VAL A 287 31.58 24.91 -7.74
CA VAL A 287 31.06 23.86 -8.63
C VAL A 287 30.46 22.72 -7.82
N VAL A 288 31.10 22.30 -6.71
CA VAL A 288 30.54 21.30 -5.79
C VAL A 288 29.15 21.74 -5.27
N LEU A 289 29.00 23.02 -4.90
CA LEU A 289 27.72 23.59 -4.46
C LEU A 289 26.67 23.62 -5.58
N HIS A 290 27.07 23.80 -6.83
CA HIS A 290 26.16 23.75 -7.97
C HIS A 290 25.55 22.35 -8.16
N VAL A 291 26.29 21.30 -7.79
CA VAL A 291 25.89 19.89 -7.87
C VAL A 291 25.15 19.40 -6.61
N LEU A 292 24.96 20.26 -5.61
CA LEU A 292 24.30 19.93 -4.35
C LEU A 292 22.93 19.23 -4.52
N PRO A 293 22.05 19.59 -5.48
CA PRO A 293 20.79 18.86 -5.71
C PRO A 293 20.99 17.39 -6.05
N ALA A 294 22.02 17.04 -6.82
CA ALA A 294 22.33 15.65 -7.15
C ALA A 294 22.87 14.92 -5.91
N ILE A 295 23.74 15.55 -5.11
CA ILE A 295 24.26 15.03 -3.84
C ILE A 295 23.12 14.70 -2.86
N ILE A 296 22.18 15.63 -2.67
CA ILE A 296 21.01 15.44 -1.81
C ILE A 296 20.14 14.30 -2.35
N SER A 297 19.98 14.21 -3.67
CA SER A 297 19.22 13.12 -4.29
C SER A 297 19.84 11.76 -4.03
N VAL A 298 21.17 11.64 -4.15
CA VAL A 298 21.93 10.42 -3.83
C VAL A 298 21.74 10.03 -2.36
N ALA A 299 21.75 11.01 -1.45
CA ALA A 299 21.51 10.77 -0.03
C ALA A 299 20.09 10.26 0.24
N LEU A 300 19.06 10.97 -0.22
CA LEU A 300 17.66 10.58 0.00
C LEU A 300 17.34 9.22 -0.63
N LEU A 301 17.85 8.99 -1.83
CA LEU A 301 17.67 7.73 -2.50
C LEU A 301 18.43 6.61 -1.82
N GLY A 302 19.70 6.82 -1.46
CA GLY A 302 20.49 5.81 -0.79
C GLY A 302 19.80 5.35 0.49
N MET A 303 19.12 6.27 1.19
CA MET A 303 18.33 5.96 2.36
C MET A 303 17.18 5.01 2.00
N VAL A 304 16.48 5.28 0.90
CA VAL A 304 15.42 4.41 0.40
C VAL A 304 15.97 3.05 -0.04
N GLY A 305 17.10 3.01 -0.73
CA GLY A 305 17.78 1.79 -1.13
C GLY A 305 18.17 0.93 0.07
N LEU A 306 18.76 1.53 1.11
CA LEU A 306 19.08 0.85 2.37
C LEU A 306 17.83 0.26 3.02
N LEU A 307 16.75 1.03 3.11
CA LEU A 307 15.51 0.59 3.78
C LEU A 307 14.75 -0.46 2.99
N LEU A 308 14.76 -0.40 1.66
CA LEU A 308 14.25 -1.46 0.78
C LEU A 308 15.09 -2.73 0.92
N ASN A 309 16.42 -2.61 0.94
CA ASN A 309 17.30 -3.77 1.14
C ASN A 309 17.11 -4.38 2.53
N THR A 310 16.90 -3.55 3.56
CA THR A 310 16.62 -4.00 4.93
C THR A 310 15.29 -4.73 5.00
N SER A 311 14.22 -4.15 4.42
CA SER A 311 12.89 -4.78 4.37
C SER A 311 12.90 -6.06 3.54
N GLY A 312 13.61 -6.07 2.41
CA GLY A 312 13.79 -7.25 1.57
C GLY A 312 14.55 -8.36 2.28
N LEU A 313 15.55 -7.99 3.09
CA LEU A 313 16.32 -8.93 3.89
C LEU A 313 15.47 -9.51 5.03
N GLU A 314 14.66 -8.69 5.70
CA GLU A 314 13.68 -9.14 6.71
C GLU A 314 12.70 -10.16 6.12
N VAL A 315 12.13 -9.88 4.94
CA VAL A 315 11.22 -10.81 4.24
C VAL A 315 11.94 -12.11 3.85
N ALA A 316 13.16 -12.01 3.31
CA ALA A 316 13.89 -13.17 2.81
C ALA A 316 14.46 -14.05 3.94
N THR A 317 14.83 -13.46 5.08
CA THR A 317 15.41 -14.16 6.24
C THR A 317 14.38 -14.51 7.31
N ARG A 318 13.18 -13.91 7.24
CA ARG A 318 12.10 -14.00 8.24
C ARG A 318 12.57 -13.56 9.63
N GLN A 319 13.39 -12.51 9.68
CA GLN A 319 13.92 -11.92 10.90
C GLN A 319 13.67 -10.42 10.88
N GLU A 320 13.20 -9.88 12.00
CA GLU A 320 13.05 -8.42 12.16
C GLU A 320 14.43 -7.76 12.15
N ILE A 321 14.57 -6.68 11.37
CA ILE A 321 15.81 -5.91 11.28
C ILE A 321 15.51 -4.46 11.66
N ASP A 322 16.25 -3.95 12.65
CA ASP A 322 16.14 -2.56 13.11
C ASP A 322 16.69 -1.59 12.07
N ALA A 323 15.79 -1.07 11.24
CA ALA A 323 16.07 -0.10 10.19
C ALA A 323 16.76 1.18 10.70
N ASP A 324 16.40 1.67 11.89
CA ASP A 324 17.02 2.87 12.46
C ASP A 324 18.47 2.59 12.88
N ALA A 325 18.77 1.39 13.37
CA ALA A 325 20.14 0.96 13.66
C ALA A 325 20.98 0.77 12.40
N GLU A 326 20.41 0.23 11.33
CA GLU A 326 21.09 0.09 10.04
C GLU A 326 21.37 1.47 9.40
N LEU A 327 20.44 2.42 9.52
CA LEU A 327 20.64 3.82 9.11
C LEU A 327 21.82 4.45 9.85
N ARG A 328 21.86 4.38 11.18
CA ARG A 328 22.98 4.94 11.96
C ARG A 328 24.32 4.28 11.61
N THR A 329 24.32 2.95 11.47
CA THR A 329 25.53 2.17 11.17
C THR A 329 26.09 2.54 9.80
N THR A 330 25.22 2.50 8.79
CA THR A 330 25.58 2.83 7.41
C THR A 330 25.91 4.31 7.25
N GLY A 331 25.25 5.19 8.02
CA GLY A 331 25.52 6.62 8.05
C GLY A 331 26.96 6.94 8.45
N ILE A 332 27.44 6.30 9.53
CA ILE A 332 28.83 6.46 9.97
C ILE A 332 29.81 5.90 8.91
N ALA A 333 29.52 4.75 8.31
CA ALA A 333 30.37 4.20 7.25
C ALA A 333 30.53 5.16 6.06
N ASN A 334 29.43 5.81 5.66
CA ASN A 334 29.44 6.82 4.59
C ASN A 334 30.22 8.08 4.96
N ILE A 335 30.12 8.56 6.20
CA ILE A 335 30.93 9.71 6.67
C ILE A 335 32.42 9.36 6.61
N VAL A 336 32.80 8.18 7.09
CA VAL A 336 34.20 7.72 7.07
C VAL A 336 34.70 7.56 5.64
N ALA A 337 33.93 6.90 4.76
CA ALA A 337 34.29 6.73 3.36
C ALA A 337 34.43 8.08 2.64
N GLY A 338 33.50 9.01 2.88
CA GLY A 338 33.52 10.35 2.29
C GLY A 338 34.71 11.20 2.73
N GLY A 339 35.21 11.02 3.96
CA GLY A 339 36.44 11.66 4.44
C GLY A 339 37.69 11.30 3.63
N PHE A 340 37.68 10.18 2.91
CA PHE A 340 38.75 9.77 1.98
C PHE A 340 38.43 10.11 0.51
N GLY A 341 37.45 10.98 0.23
CA GLY A 341 36.99 11.28 -1.14
C GLY A 341 36.14 10.16 -1.75
N GLY A 342 35.67 9.22 -0.93
CA GLY A 342 35.00 7.99 -1.33
C GLY A 342 33.56 8.17 -1.81
N ALA A 343 33.05 7.15 -2.51
CA ALA A 343 31.66 7.09 -2.96
C ALA A 343 30.72 6.54 -1.87
N PRO A 344 29.43 6.95 -1.87
CA PRO A 344 28.44 6.45 -0.95
C PRO A 344 28.06 4.98 -1.21
N GLY A 345 27.67 4.29 -0.14
CA GLY A 345 27.33 2.87 -0.17
C GLY A 345 26.40 2.46 0.97
N PHE A 346 25.84 1.27 0.86
CA PHE A 346 24.99 0.68 1.89
C PHE A 346 24.92 -0.85 1.73
N THR A 347 24.20 -1.52 2.63
CA THR A 347 24.05 -2.98 2.62
C THR A 347 23.40 -3.48 1.33
N GLY A 348 24.07 -4.39 0.62
CA GLY A 348 23.57 -5.01 -0.60
C GLY A 348 22.73 -6.26 -0.32
N LEU A 349 21.45 -6.27 -0.74
CA LEU A 349 20.54 -7.40 -0.52
C LEU A 349 21.04 -8.70 -1.20
N SER A 350 21.41 -8.63 -2.48
CA SER A 350 21.81 -9.79 -3.27
C SER A 350 23.03 -10.50 -2.70
N MET A 351 24.08 -9.74 -2.34
CA MET A 351 25.31 -10.28 -1.77
C MET A 351 25.11 -10.83 -0.35
N THR A 352 24.29 -10.15 0.47
CA THR A 352 23.94 -10.63 1.81
C THR A 352 23.16 -11.96 1.75
N LEU A 353 22.20 -12.08 0.83
CA LEU A 353 21.46 -13.33 0.64
C LEU A 353 22.34 -14.44 0.06
N LEU A 354 23.30 -14.10 -0.79
CA LEU A 354 24.27 -15.05 -1.29
C LEU A 354 25.15 -15.60 -0.16
N ALA A 355 25.71 -14.73 0.68
CA ALA A 355 26.47 -15.13 1.87
C ALA A 355 25.67 -16.13 2.73
N ASN A 356 24.40 -15.80 3.02
CA ASN A 356 23.49 -16.67 3.75
C ASN A 356 23.28 -18.04 3.07
N ARG A 357 23.10 -18.07 1.74
CA ARG A 357 22.93 -19.31 0.95
C ARG A 357 24.18 -20.17 0.95
N MET A 358 25.36 -19.57 1.02
CA MET A 358 26.64 -20.27 1.15
C MET A 358 26.93 -20.77 2.58
N GLY A 359 26.00 -20.56 3.52
CA GLY A 359 26.18 -20.92 4.93
C GLY A 359 27.00 -19.91 5.73
N ALA A 360 27.37 -18.79 5.11
CA ALA A 360 28.18 -17.73 5.68
C ALA A 360 27.27 -16.73 6.42
N LYS A 361 26.92 -17.08 7.68
CA LYS A 361 25.93 -16.33 8.51
C LYS A 361 26.54 -15.46 9.61
N ALA A 362 27.86 -15.50 9.78
CA ALA A 362 28.57 -14.80 10.84
C ALA A 362 29.17 -13.47 10.36
N ARG A 363 29.55 -12.60 11.30
CA ARG A 363 30.28 -11.34 11.02
C ARG A 363 31.61 -11.56 10.32
N SER A 364 32.19 -12.75 10.46
CA SER A 364 33.44 -13.14 9.80
C SER A 364 33.36 -13.03 8.28
N VAL A 365 32.15 -13.10 7.69
CA VAL A 365 31.96 -12.97 6.24
C VAL A 365 32.29 -11.56 5.76
N GLY A 366 31.70 -10.54 6.38
CA GLY A 366 31.98 -9.16 6.00
C GLY A 366 33.42 -8.74 6.34
N ILE A 367 33.99 -9.26 7.43
CA ILE A 367 35.42 -9.06 7.76
C ILE A 367 36.32 -9.71 6.69
N ALA A 368 36.01 -10.94 6.27
CA ALA A 368 36.76 -11.62 5.22
C ALA A 368 36.64 -10.90 3.87
N THR A 369 35.45 -10.38 3.53
CA THR A 369 35.24 -9.54 2.34
C THR A 369 36.08 -8.27 2.41
N ALA A 370 36.08 -7.56 3.54
CA ALA A 370 36.91 -6.36 3.72
C ALA A 370 38.41 -6.67 3.60
N LEU A 371 38.87 -7.79 4.17
CA LEU A 371 40.26 -8.24 4.06
C LEU A 371 40.64 -8.60 2.62
N MET A 372 39.75 -9.27 1.88
CA MET A 372 39.99 -9.61 0.47
C MET A 372 40.09 -8.35 -0.39
N LEU A 373 39.19 -7.38 -0.20
CA LEU A 373 39.25 -6.11 -0.91
C LEU A 373 40.52 -5.31 -0.53
N ALA A 374 40.91 -5.32 0.76
CA ALA A 374 42.14 -4.69 1.23
C ALA A 374 43.40 -5.35 0.66
N LEU A 375 43.38 -6.66 0.42
CA LEU A 375 44.47 -7.38 -0.24
C LEU A 375 44.60 -6.99 -1.72
N MET A 376 43.49 -6.67 -2.39
CA MET A 376 43.49 -6.21 -3.78
C MET A 376 43.87 -4.74 -3.93
N LEU A 377 43.73 -3.93 -2.88
CA LEU A 377 43.91 -2.48 -2.92
C LEU A 377 45.30 -2.04 -3.43
N PRO A 378 46.44 -2.63 -3.01
CA PRO A 378 47.76 -2.26 -3.55
C PRO A 378 47.91 -2.54 -5.05
N PHE A 379 47.15 -3.49 -5.58
CA PHE A 379 47.18 -3.88 -6.99
C PHE A 379 46.10 -3.16 -7.80
N ALA A 380 45.29 -2.29 -7.18
CA ALA A 380 44.14 -1.66 -7.83
C ALA A 380 44.53 -0.87 -9.08
N GLY A 381 45.64 -0.13 -9.06
CA GLY A 381 46.14 0.64 -10.20
C GLY A 381 46.58 -0.25 -11.37
N GLU A 382 47.40 -1.27 -11.08
CA GLU A 382 47.86 -2.25 -12.08
C GLU A 382 46.68 -3.01 -12.71
N LEU A 383 45.75 -3.49 -11.88
CA LEU A 383 44.57 -4.23 -12.31
C LEU A 383 43.60 -3.35 -13.10
N ALA A 384 43.47 -2.06 -12.73
CA ALA A 384 42.70 -1.09 -13.48
C ALA A 384 43.29 -0.83 -14.86
N GLY A 385 44.60 -0.58 -14.95
CA GLY A 385 45.32 -0.35 -16.21
C GLY A 385 45.39 -1.58 -17.12
N ALA A 386 45.14 -2.77 -16.56
CA ALA A 386 45.06 -4.04 -17.28
C ALA A 386 43.62 -4.45 -17.68
N MET A 387 42.58 -3.83 -17.11
CA MET A 387 41.22 -4.22 -17.41
C MET A 387 40.77 -3.70 -18.78
N PRO A 388 40.34 -4.57 -19.72
CA PRO A 388 39.90 -4.09 -21.03
C PRO A 388 38.67 -3.19 -20.92
N THR A 389 38.68 -2.09 -21.66
CA THR A 389 37.65 -1.04 -21.60
C THR A 389 36.26 -1.58 -21.95
N PHE A 390 36.18 -2.53 -22.89
CA PHE A 390 34.92 -3.18 -23.26
C PHE A 390 34.34 -4.07 -22.14
N VAL A 391 35.17 -4.62 -21.24
CA VAL A 391 34.70 -5.42 -20.10
C VAL A 391 34.05 -4.50 -19.07
N ALA A 392 34.67 -3.36 -18.77
CA ALA A 392 34.11 -2.34 -17.88
C ALA A 392 32.82 -1.75 -18.45
N ALA A 393 32.83 -1.36 -19.73
CA ALA A 393 31.65 -0.83 -20.44
C ALA A 393 30.53 -1.88 -20.49
N GLY A 394 30.86 -3.11 -20.88
CA GLY A 394 29.89 -4.18 -21.02
C GLY A 394 29.29 -4.60 -19.67
N LEU A 395 30.05 -4.53 -18.56
CA LEU A 395 29.51 -4.71 -17.22
C LEU A 395 28.48 -3.62 -16.88
N MET A 396 28.79 -2.34 -17.12
CA MET A 396 27.85 -1.23 -16.87
C MET A 396 26.58 -1.32 -17.72
N ILE A 397 26.71 -1.69 -19.01
CA ILE A 397 25.55 -1.93 -19.87
C ILE A 397 24.73 -3.11 -19.33
N ALA A 398 25.37 -4.20 -18.90
CA ALA A 398 24.67 -5.37 -18.36
C ALA A 398 23.88 -5.03 -17.09
N LEU A 399 24.51 -4.36 -16.12
CA LEU A 399 23.84 -3.90 -14.90
C LEU A 399 22.69 -2.94 -15.22
N GLY A 400 22.90 -1.99 -16.14
CA GLY A 400 21.85 -1.07 -16.54
C GLY A 400 20.65 -1.75 -17.21
N VAL A 401 20.90 -2.76 -18.05
CA VAL A 401 19.85 -3.59 -18.67
C VAL A 401 19.09 -4.41 -17.62
N GLU A 402 19.78 -4.94 -16.61
CA GLU A 402 19.13 -5.66 -15.51
C GLU A 402 18.22 -4.74 -14.69
N LEU A 403 18.68 -3.54 -14.33
CA LEU A 403 17.88 -2.54 -13.62
C LEU A 403 16.64 -2.13 -14.41
N ILE A 404 16.77 -1.84 -15.71
CA ILE A 404 15.63 -1.51 -16.57
C ILE A 404 14.68 -2.71 -16.66
N HIS A 405 15.19 -3.92 -16.82
CA HIS A 405 14.35 -5.11 -16.90
C HIS A 405 13.55 -5.34 -15.61
N ASP A 406 14.21 -5.24 -14.46
CA ASP A 406 13.60 -5.54 -13.16
C ASP A 406 12.61 -4.46 -12.73
N TRP A 407 12.92 -3.17 -12.99
CA TRP A 407 12.14 -2.06 -12.45
C TRP A 407 11.19 -1.40 -13.44
N LEU A 408 11.43 -1.50 -14.76
CA LEU A 408 10.51 -1.00 -15.80
C LEU A 408 9.72 -2.13 -16.47
N TRP A 409 10.37 -3.22 -16.86
CA TRP A 409 9.70 -4.27 -17.65
C TRP A 409 8.89 -5.25 -16.81
N ARG A 410 9.41 -5.73 -15.66
CA ARG A 410 8.67 -6.66 -14.80
C ARG A 410 7.52 -5.99 -14.06
N THR A 411 7.72 -4.75 -13.61
CA THR A 411 6.71 -3.96 -12.88
C THR A 411 5.46 -3.66 -13.73
N ARG A 412 5.55 -3.68 -15.06
CA ARG A 412 4.41 -3.49 -15.98
C ARG A 412 3.23 -4.44 -15.74
N ARG A 413 3.48 -5.61 -15.16
CA ARG A 413 2.46 -6.62 -14.83
C ARG A 413 2.03 -6.57 -13.37
N GLN A 414 2.78 -5.85 -12.53
CA GLN A 414 2.54 -5.73 -11.10
C GLN A 414 1.76 -4.45 -10.76
N LEU A 415 1.98 -3.37 -11.52
CA LEU A 415 1.40 -2.06 -11.25
C LEU A 415 0.18 -1.75 -12.13
N PRO A 416 -0.77 -0.94 -11.62
CA PRO A 416 -1.80 -0.31 -12.44
C PRO A 416 -1.18 0.48 -13.59
N ARG A 417 -1.93 0.61 -14.70
CA ARG A 417 -1.43 1.27 -15.91
C ARG A 417 -0.92 2.70 -15.66
N MET A 418 -1.63 3.49 -14.85
CA MET A 418 -1.23 4.87 -14.56
C MET A 418 0.07 4.94 -13.76
N GLU A 419 0.22 4.09 -12.74
CA GLU A 419 1.46 4.00 -11.95
C GLU A 419 2.64 3.54 -12.80
N TRP A 420 2.43 2.56 -13.69
CA TRP A 420 3.47 2.13 -14.61
C TRP A 420 3.87 3.22 -15.63
N LEU A 421 2.93 4.06 -16.07
CA LEU A 421 3.26 5.21 -16.92
C LEU A 421 4.17 6.21 -16.19
N VAL A 422 4.00 6.41 -14.88
CA VAL A 422 4.94 7.21 -14.06
C VAL A 422 6.33 6.56 -14.05
N VAL A 423 6.41 5.25 -13.84
CA VAL A 423 7.68 4.49 -13.90
C VAL A 423 8.37 4.66 -15.25
N LEU A 424 7.63 4.68 -16.37
CA LEU A 424 8.16 4.89 -17.71
C LEU A 424 8.56 6.34 -17.98
N ALA A 425 7.80 7.31 -17.46
CA ALA A 425 8.07 8.73 -17.66
C ALA A 425 9.39 9.18 -17.02
N ILE A 426 9.81 8.56 -15.90
CA ILE A 426 11.05 8.90 -15.20
C ILE A 426 12.31 8.66 -16.05
N PRO A 427 12.63 7.44 -16.53
CA PRO A 427 13.81 7.20 -17.36
C PRO A 427 13.78 7.99 -18.67
N LEU A 428 12.60 8.17 -19.28
CA LEU A 428 12.45 9.03 -20.46
C LEU A 428 12.76 10.49 -20.12
N GLY A 429 12.25 10.98 -19.00
CA GLY A 429 12.56 12.32 -18.48
C GLY A 429 14.04 12.48 -18.16
N MET A 430 14.70 11.45 -17.63
CA MET A 430 16.15 11.46 -17.39
C MET A 430 16.94 11.51 -18.70
N ALA A 431 16.50 10.79 -19.73
CA ALA A 431 17.14 10.78 -21.04
C ALA A 431 17.03 12.15 -21.74
N VAL A 432 15.93 12.88 -21.57
CA VAL A 432 15.67 14.16 -22.26
C VAL A 432 16.11 15.38 -21.43
N PHE A 433 15.80 15.41 -20.14
CA PHE A 433 15.99 16.56 -19.26
C PHE A 433 17.11 16.36 -18.22
N GLY A 434 17.84 15.23 -18.31
CA GLY A 434 18.81 14.84 -17.31
C GLY A 434 18.18 14.33 -16.02
N PHE A 435 19.03 13.84 -15.11
CA PHE A 435 18.61 13.21 -13.86
C PHE A 435 17.58 14.04 -13.06
N MET A 436 17.88 15.34 -12.84
CA MET A 436 17.05 16.23 -12.03
C MET A 436 15.67 16.47 -12.66
N GLY A 437 15.62 16.70 -13.98
CA GLY A 437 14.36 16.88 -14.71
C GLY A 437 13.49 15.62 -14.69
N GLY A 438 14.09 14.44 -14.90
CA GLY A 438 13.39 13.16 -14.82
C GLY A 438 12.83 12.85 -13.43
N MET A 439 13.58 13.15 -12.37
CA MET A 439 13.13 12.99 -10.98
C MET A 439 11.96 13.92 -10.65
N ALA A 440 12.06 15.21 -10.99
CA ALA A 440 11.00 16.19 -10.74
C ALA A 440 9.70 15.81 -11.47
N LEU A 441 9.82 15.39 -12.73
CA LEU A 441 8.69 14.88 -13.51
C LEU A 441 8.03 13.67 -12.84
N GLY A 442 8.84 12.69 -12.42
CA GLY A 442 8.36 11.48 -11.75
C GLY A 442 7.62 11.75 -10.44
N LEU A 443 8.20 12.58 -9.58
CA LEU A 443 7.61 12.95 -8.31
C LEU A 443 6.29 13.70 -8.52
N GLY A 444 6.27 14.68 -9.44
CA GLY A 444 5.06 15.43 -9.78
C GLY A 444 3.94 14.53 -10.29
N LEU A 445 4.24 13.66 -11.26
CA LEU A 445 3.26 12.70 -11.79
C LEU A 445 2.78 11.70 -10.73
N SER A 446 3.65 11.29 -9.82
CA SER A 446 3.26 10.39 -8.73
C SER A 446 2.33 11.07 -7.72
N ILE A 447 2.58 12.35 -7.38
CA ILE A 447 1.68 13.12 -6.51
C ILE A 447 0.31 13.27 -7.16
N VAL A 448 0.27 13.64 -8.45
CA VAL A 448 -0.99 13.76 -9.21
C VAL A 448 -1.75 12.44 -9.25
N THR A 449 -1.06 11.33 -9.54
CA THR A 449 -1.66 10.00 -9.59
C THR A 449 -2.20 9.57 -8.23
N PHE A 450 -1.45 9.84 -7.15
CA PHE A 450 -1.89 9.57 -5.78
C PHE A 450 -3.15 10.35 -5.41
N VAL A 451 -3.17 11.67 -5.66
CA VAL A 451 -4.33 12.52 -5.40
C VAL A 451 -5.55 12.06 -6.20
N TYR A 452 -5.35 11.72 -7.48
CA TYR A 452 -6.41 11.23 -8.35
C TYR A 452 -7.02 9.90 -7.87
N ASN A 453 -6.18 8.95 -7.44
CA ASN A 453 -6.62 7.66 -6.93
C ASN A 453 -7.33 7.81 -5.57
N TYR A 454 -6.79 8.64 -4.69
CA TYR A 454 -7.37 8.88 -3.37
C TYR A 454 -8.75 9.56 -3.46
N ALA A 455 -8.92 10.52 -4.38
CA ALA A 455 -10.21 11.18 -4.63
C ALA A 455 -11.33 10.25 -5.11
N ARG A 456 -11.01 9.05 -5.59
CA ARG A 456 -11.98 8.07 -6.13
C ARG A 456 -12.42 7.00 -5.14
N LEU A 457 -11.90 6.98 -3.92
CA LEU A 457 -12.36 6.05 -2.89
C LEU A 457 -13.81 6.39 -2.52
N SER A 458 -14.70 5.39 -2.55
CA SER A 458 -16.12 5.58 -2.22
C SER A 458 -16.29 5.81 -0.71
N VAL A 459 -16.82 6.97 -0.35
CA VAL A 459 -17.20 7.29 1.04
C VAL A 459 -18.63 6.85 1.36
N ILE A 460 -19.44 6.57 0.35
CA ILE A 460 -20.79 6.04 0.52
C ILE A 460 -20.67 4.52 0.59
N ARG A 461 -21.02 3.96 1.75
CA ARG A 461 -21.04 2.52 2.00
C ARG A 461 -22.38 1.91 1.60
N VAL A 462 -23.47 2.61 1.91
CA VAL A 462 -24.84 2.21 1.59
C VAL A 462 -25.57 3.43 1.04
N ASP A 463 -26.26 3.24 -0.08
CA ASP A 463 -27.23 4.17 -0.65
C ASP A 463 -28.54 3.41 -0.82
N ALA A 464 -29.49 3.66 0.09
CA ALA A 464 -30.73 2.90 0.21
C ALA A 464 -31.95 3.81 0.37
N SER A 465 -33.15 3.30 0.15
CA SER A 465 -34.39 3.99 0.53
C SER A 465 -34.93 3.51 1.89
N LEU A 466 -35.90 4.22 2.47
CA LEU A 466 -36.57 3.77 3.69
C LEU A 466 -37.36 2.47 3.48
N ARG A 467 -37.68 2.12 2.23
CA ARG A 467 -38.30 0.83 1.90
C ARG A 467 -37.36 -0.35 2.17
N GLU A 468 -36.06 -0.14 1.92
CA GLU A 468 -34.98 -1.11 2.09
C GLU A 468 -34.41 -1.05 3.52
N ARG A 469 -34.24 0.15 4.06
CA ARG A 469 -33.71 0.40 5.41
C ARG A 469 -34.77 1.03 6.32
N LYS A 470 -35.43 0.19 7.13
CA LYS A 470 -36.43 0.58 8.13
C LYS A 470 -35.84 0.70 9.54
N SER A 471 -36.52 1.43 10.42
CA SER A 471 -36.18 1.42 11.85
C SER A 471 -36.54 0.09 12.52
N SER A 472 -36.08 -0.08 13.76
CA SER A 472 -36.29 -1.26 14.59
C SER A 472 -37.68 -1.30 15.27
N ILE A 473 -38.66 -0.55 14.75
CA ILE A 473 -40.02 -0.47 15.32
C ILE A 473 -40.95 -1.43 14.60
N ASP A 474 -41.52 -2.36 15.36
CA ASP A 474 -42.62 -3.21 14.91
C ASP A 474 -43.89 -2.36 14.85
N ARG A 475 -44.36 -2.13 13.63
CA ARG A 475 -45.57 -1.38 13.31
C ARG A 475 -46.69 -2.29 12.81
N PRO A 476 -47.94 -1.81 12.86
CA PRO A 476 -49.08 -2.48 12.24
C PRO A 476 -48.91 -2.72 10.74
N PRO A 477 -49.62 -3.72 10.18
CA PRO A 477 -49.68 -3.98 8.74
C PRO A 477 -49.93 -2.74 7.89
N ALA A 478 -50.94 -1.93 8.24
CA ALA A 478 -51.35 -0.75 7.48
C ALA A 478 -50.23 0.31 7.38
N GLU A 479 -49.56 0.60 8.51
CA GLU A 479 -48.41 1.52 8.53
C GLU A 479 -47.22 0.96 7.74
N ASN A 480 -46.96 -0.35 7.83
CA ASN A 480 -45.88 -0.98 7.08
C ASN A 480 -46.11 -0.92 5.56
N SER A 481 -47.33 -1.17 5.10
CA SER A 481 -47.70 -1.04 3.68
C SER A 481 -47.53 0.39 3.18
N LEU A 482 -47.86 1.38 4.01
CA LEU A 482 -47.65 2.79 3.67
C LEU A 482 -46.16 3.12 3.50
N ILE A 483 -45.31 2.67 4.43
CA ILE A 483 -43.85 2.83 4.31
C ILE A 483 -43.32 2.11 3.07
N GLU A 484 -43.93 1.00 2.64
CA GLU A 484 -43.50 0.31 1.42
C GLU A 484 -43.84 1.07 0.14
N LEU A 485 -44.98 1.77 0.12
CA LEU A 485 -45.40 2.61 -1.00
C LEU A 485 -44.61 3.92 -1.05
N GLU A 486 -44.41 4.54 0.10
CA GLU A 486 -43.92 5.93 0.20
C GLU A 486 -42.47 6.03 0.67
N GLY A 487 -41.86 4.93 1.12
CA GLY A 487 -40.49 4.92 1.65
C GLY A 487 -39.42 5.29 0.63
N GLU A 488 -39.77 5.29 -0.66
CA GLU A 488 -38.94 5.83 -1.73
C GLU A 488 -38.69 7.33 -1.59
N GLN A 489 -39.56 8.08 -0.90
CA GLN A 489 -39.39 9.50 -0.64
C GLN A 489 -38.22 9.82 0.33
N VAL A 490 -37.51 8.81 0.82
CA VAL A 490 -36.37 8.97 1.74
C VAL A 490 -35.15 8.31 1.13
N GLN A 491 -34.04 9.04 1.07
CA GLN A 491 -32.72 8.49 0.77
C GLN A 491 -31.91 8.35 2.04
N VAL A 492 -31.22 7.22 2.21
CA VAL A 492 -30.38 6.90 3.37
C VAL A 492 -28.97 6.65 2.87
N LEU A 493 -28.03 7.48 3.32
CA LEU A 493 -26.61 7.39 2.99
C LEU A 493 -25.82 7.02 4.25
N GLU A 494 -25.30 5.79 4.31
CA GLU A 494 -24.33 5.40 5.35
C GLU A 494 -22.92 5.75 4.88
N LEU A 495 -22.26 6.69 5.56
CA LEU A 495 -20.91 7.12 5.22
C LEU A 495 -19.84 6.33 5.97
N GLN A 496 -18.62 6.31 5.43
CA GLN A 496 -17.46 5.68 6.04
C GLN A 496 -16.17 6.47 5.79
N GLU A 497 -15.17 6.22 6.62
CA GLU A 497 -13.81 6.78 6.52
C GLU A 497 -13.73 8.31 6.76
N PHE A 498 -12.57 8.90 6.49
CA PHE A 498 -12.33 10.34 6.65
C PHE A 498 -12.89 11.12 5.44
N LEU A 499 -13.69 12.16 5.70
CA LEU A 499 -14.30 12.98 4.65
C LEU A 499 -13.41 14.19 4.31
N PHE A 500 -12.99 14.29 3.06
CA PHE A 500 -12.31 15.47 2.53
C PHE A 500 -13.06 16.03 1.32
N PHE A 501 -12.67 17.22 0.87
CA PHE A 501 -13.34 17.90 -0.25
C PHE A 501 -13.59 17.00 -1.46
N GLY A 502 -12.59 16.21 -1.87
CA GLY A 502 -12.67 15.36 -3.06
C GLY A 502 -13.68 14.22 -2.95
N THR A 503 -13.95 13.72 -1.75
CA THR A 503 -14.95 12.66 -1.52
C THR A 503 -16.33 13.21 -1.22
N ALA A 504 -16.44 14.40 -0.61
CA ALA A 504 -17.73 15.01 -0.28
C ALA A 504 -18.59 15.30 -1.52
N GLU A 505 -17.96 15.55 -2.68
CA GLU A 505 -18.67 15.72 -3.96
C GLU A 505 -19.44 14.46 -4.39
N GLN A 506 -18.95 13.26 -4.02
CA GLN A 506 -19.65 12.01 -4.32
C GLN A 506 -21.03 11.95 -3.63
N ILE A 507 -21.15 12.57 -2.45
CA ILE A 507 -22.41 12.66 -1.69
C ILE A 507 -23.39 13.59 -2.41
N ILE A 508 -22.92 14.76 -2.88
CA ILE A 508 -23.74 15.67 -3.70
C ILE A 508 -24.24 14.96 -4.94
N GLU A 509 -23.37 14.26 -5.66
CA GLU A 509 -23.73 13.61 -6.91
C GLU A 509 -24.71 12.45 -6.68
N ALA A 510 -24.56 11.68 -5.60
CA ALA A 510 -25.53 10.65 -5.21
C ALA A 510 -26.93 11.23 -4.94
N ILE A 511 -27.00 12.34 -4.20
CA ILE A 511 -28.26 13.05 -3.92
C ILE A 511 -28.85 13.63 -5.21
N ARG A 512 -28.03 14.29 -6.05
CA ARG A 512 -28.46 14.86 -7.32
C ARG A 512 -29.01 13.79 -8.26
N ARG A 513 -28.29 12.66 -8.40
CA ARG A 513 -28.73 11.52 -9.19
C ARG A 513 -30.09 11.01 -8.70
N ARG A 514 -30.30 10.97 -7.39
CA ARG A 514 -31.58 10.56 -6.80
C ARG A 514 -32.70 11.58 -7.03
N GLN A 515 -32.43 12.89 -6.96
CA GLN A 515 -33.41 13.95 -7.27
C GLN A 515 -33.81 13.97 -8.76
N GLN A 516 -32.88 13.62 -9.66
CA GLN A 516 -33.12 13.60 -11.11
C GLN A 516 -33.83 12.34 -11.62
N ASP A 517 -33.88 11.28 -10.81
CA ASP A 517 -34.54 10.04 -11.15
C ASP A 517 -36.07 10.20 -11.10
N ARG A 518 -36.66 10.54 -12.26
CA ARG A 518 -38.11 10.68 -12.44
C ARG A 518 -38.88 9.36 -12.34
N GLY A 519 -38.20 8.22 -12.32
CA GLY A 519 -38.84 6.91 -12.17
C GLY A 519 -39.18 6.58 -10.72
N ARG A 520 -38.63 7.30 -9.75
CA ARG A 520 -38.87 7.13 -8.31
C ARG A 520 -39.67 8.31 -7.75
N LEU A 521 -40.28 8.13 -6.58
CA LEU A 521 -40.97 9.21 -5.87
C LEU A 521 -39.99 10.35 -5.55
N SER A 522 -40.48 11.59 -5.52
CA SER A 522 -39.69 12.76 -5.14
C SER A 522 -39.21 12.65 -3.70
N LEU A 523 -37.95 13.04 -3.45
CA LEU A 523 -37.41 13.04 -2.10
C LEU A 523 -38.14 14.06 -1.22
N ARG A 524 -38.44 13.66 0.01
CA ARG A 524 -38.83 14.53 1.13
C ARG A 524 -37.78 14.55 2.24
N PHE A 525 -37.00 13.47 2.36
CA PHE A 525 -35.96 13.37 3.38
C PHE A 525 -34.66 12.80 2.80
N VAL A 526 -33.52 13.31 3.27
CA VAL A 526 -32.20 12.71 3.06
C VAL A 526 -31.58 12.48 4.43
N VAL A 527 -31.33 11.21 4.76
CA VAL A 527 -30.67 10.79 6.00
C VAL A 527 -29.21 10.49 5.71
N ILE A 528 -28.29 11.09 6.46
CA ILE A 528 -26.86 10.84 6.35
C ILE A 528 -26.34 10.32 7.70
N ASP A 529 -25.82 9.09 7.72
CA ASP A 529 -25.25 8.45 8.91
C ASP A 529 -23.73 8.58 8.96
N PHE A 530 -23.24 9.10 10.08
CA PHE A 530 -21.82 9.36 10.34
C PHE A 530 -21.18 8.31 11.26
N ARG A 531 -21.87 7.21 11.57
CA ARG A 531 -21.41 6.22 12.56
C ARG A 531 -20.02 5.66 12.30
N ARG A 532 -19.59 5.61 11.03
CA ARG A 532 -18.27 5.09 10.62
C ARG A 532 -17.35 6.17 10.04
N VAL A 533 -17.70 7.44 10.21
CA VAL A 533 -16.88 8.57 9.78
C VAL A 533 -15.86 8.86 10.88
N SER A 534 -14.58 8.84 10.53
CA SER A 534 -13.48 9.05 11.49
C SER A 534 -13.16 10.53 11.71
N GLY A 535 -13.55 11.40 10.79
CA GLY A 535 -13.34 12.83 10.84
C GLY A 535 -13.63 13.50 9.51
N MET A 536 -13.51 14.83 9.46
CA MET A 536 -13.64 15.59 8.21
C MET A 536 -12.77 16.85 8.17
N ASP A 537 -12.39 17.29 6.97
CA ASP A 537 -11.75 18.59 6.78
C ASP A 537 -12.78 19.73 6.63
N ALA A 538 -12.32 20.98 6.80
CA ALA A 538 -13.20 22.15 6.70
C ALA A 538 -13.82 22.31 5.31
N ALA A 539 -13.12 21.87 4.26
CA ALA A 539 -13.60 21.97 2.89
C ALA A 539 -14.75 20.98 2.61
N ALA A 540 -14.69 19.76 3.16
CA ALA A 540 -15.80 18.81 3.19
C ALA A 540 -16.99 19.35 3.97
N ALA A 541 -16.74 20.01 5.11
CA ALA A 541 -17.80 20.59 5.92
C ALA A 541 -18.58 21.68 5.17
N ALA A 542 -17.86 22.54 4.42
CA ALA A 542 -18.48 23.51 3.53
C ALA A 542 -19.31 22.85 2.40
N THR A 543 -18.95 21.64 1.96
CA THR A 543 -19.73 20.88 0.97
C THR A 543 -21.08 20.43 1.54
N PHE A 544 -21.21 20.15 2.83
CA PHE A 544 -22.51 19.85 3.45
C PHE A 544 -23.43 21.07 3.46
N ALA A 545 -22.91 22.29 3.62
CA ALA A 545 -23.72 23.50 3.46
C ALA A 545 -24.24 23.64 2.02
N LYS A 546 -23.47 23.22 1.01
CA LYS A 546 -23.96 23.13 -0.37
C LYS A 546 -25.06 22.06 -0.53
N ILE A 547 -24.91 20.89 0.11
CA ILE A 547 -25.96 19.85 0.12
C ILE A 547 -27.24 20.41 0.71
N ARG A 548 -27.17 21.06 1.88
CA ARG A 548 -28.31 21.76 2.48
C ARG A 548 -28.94 22.68 1.44
N ASN A 549 -28.19 23.63 0.87
CA ASN A 549 -28.73 24.61 -0.07
C ASN A 549 -29.36 23.98 -1.32
N LEU A 550 -28.77 22.90 -1.84
CA LEU A 550 -29.33 22.10 -2.93
C LEU A 550 -30.72 21.53 -2.55
N LEU A 551 -30.83 20.98 -1.34
CA LEU A 551 -32.09 20.42 -0.82
C LEU A 551 -33.13 21.51 -0.49
N ALA A 552 -32.70 22.75 -0.21
CA ALA A 552 -33.58 23.88 0.10
C ALA A 552 -34.51 24.23 -1.04
N GLY A 553 -33.97 24.18 -2.27
CA GLY A 553 -34.74 24.48 -3.48
C GLY A 553 -35.83 23.45 -3.80
N SER A 554 -35.91 22.36 -3.04
CA SER A 554 -36.86 21.25 -3.29
C SER A 554 -37.66 20.83 -2.05
N ASP A 555 -37.64 21.62 -0.98
CA ASP A 555 -38.35 21.35 0.29
C ASP A 555 -38.02 19.96 0.89
N VAL A 556 -36.75 19.55 0.75
CA VAL A 556 -36.25 18.26 1.27
C VAL A 556 -35.53 18.50 2.59
N GLU A 557 -35.92 17.75 3.62
CA GLU A 557 -35.30 17.81 4.95
C GLU A 557 -34.03 16.97 4.99
N LEU A 558 -32.95 17.54 5.53
CA LEU A 558 -31.66 16.88 5.70
C LEU A 558 -31.49 16.44 7.15
N ILE A 559 -31.36 15.14 7.39
CA ILE A 559 -31.23 14.57 8.74
C ILE A 559 -29.86 13.93 8.89
N PHE A 560 -29.10 14.42 9.85
CA PHE A 560 -27.82 13.85 10.26
C PHE A 560 -28.05 12.83 11.38
N SER A 561 -27.27 11.75 11.37
CA SER A 561 -27.28 10.76 12.46
C SER A 561 -25.89 10.33 12.86
N SER A 562 -25.74 9.94 14.14
CA SER A 562 -24.48 9.44 14.70
C SER A 562 -23.29 10.41 14.60
N LEU A 563 -23.54 11.73 14.69
CA LEU A 563 -22.47 12.72 14.67
C LEU A 563 -21.59 12.62 15.93
N SER A 564 -20.27 12.69 15.76
CA SER A 564 -19.37 12.93 16.89
C SER A 564 -19.41 14.42 17.27
N PRO A 565 -19.13 14.79 18.54
CA PRO A 565 -19.12 16.19 18.96
C PRO A 565 -18.15 17.07 18.15
N GLU A 566 -17.04 16.48 17.68
CA GLU A 566 -16.04 17.16 16.84
C GLU A 566 -16.59 17.48 15.45
N ILE A 567 -17.26 16.51 14.81
CA ILE A 567 -17.86 16.67 13.48
C ILE A 567 -19.04 17.65 13.55
N GLU A 568 -19.88 17.54 14.57
CA GLU A 568 -21.01 18.45 14.79
C GLU A 568 -20.54 19.91 14.91
N GLN A 569 -19.48 20.16 15.70
CA GLN A 569 -18.88 21.50 15.80
C GLN A 569 -18.31 21.99 14.47
N VAL A 570 -17.68 21.13 13.69
CA VAL A 570 -17.12 21.48 12.38
C VAL A 570 -18.24 21.82 11.39
N LEU A 571 -19.33 21.04 11.35
CA LEU A 571 -20.51 21.35 10.50
C LEU A 571 -21.18 22.64 10.93
N ALA A 572 -21.38 22.86 12.23
CA ALA A 572 -21.99 24.08 12.76
C ALA A 572 -21.21 25.34 12.40
N ARG A 573 -19.87 25.30 12.53
CA ARG A 573 -18.99 26.41 12.13
C ARG A 573 -18.99 26.69 10.63
N ASN A 574 -19.36 25.71 9.80
CA ASN A 574 -19.39 25.82 8.35
C ASN A 574 -20.81 26.02 7.78
N GLY A 575 -21.76 26.46 8.61
CA GLY A 575 -23.07 26.94 8.16
C GLY A 575 -24.21 25.94 8.20
N ILE A 576 -24.04 24.79 8.88
CA ILE A 576 -25.15 23.90 9.21
C ILE A 576 -25.74 24.31 10.55
N ASP A 577 -26.93 24.90 10.55
CA ASP A 577 -27.62 25.28 11.78
C ASP A 577 -28.57 24.17 12.25
N PHE A 578 -28.15 23.42 13.26
CA PHE A 578 -28.96 22.34 13.85
C PHE A 578 -30.09 22.86 14.76
N VAL A 579 -30.13 24.16 15.08
CA VAL A 579 -31.07 24.75 16.05
C VAL A 579 -32.16 25.55 15.36
N CYS A 580 -31.80 26.40 14.39
CA CYS A 580 -32.75 27.34 13.79
C CYS A 580 -33.24 26.93 12.39
N ASP A 581 -32.54 26.06 11.67
CA ASP A 581 -32.99 25.59 10.35
C ASP A 581 -33.98 24.42 10.51
N PRO A 582 -35.29 24.63 10.24
CA PRO A 582 -36.29 23.56 10.39
C PRO A 582 -36.14 22.44 9.37
N ALA A 583 -35.38 22.67 8.29
CA ALA A 583 -35.07 21.68 7.27
C ALA A 583 -33.81 20.87 7.59
N VAL A 584 -33.18 21.10 8.75
CA VAL A 584 -32.04 20.32 9.24
C VAL A 584 -32.40 19.62 10.55
N GLY A 585 -32.28 18.30 10.56
CA GLY A 585 -32.43 17.48 11.76
C GLY A 585 -31.10 16.86 12.19
N CYS A 586 -30.95 16.61 13.49
CA CYS A 586 -29.86 15.79 14.02
C CYS A 586 -30.43 14.77 15.00
N GLU A 587 -30.19 13.50 14.74
CA GLU A 587 -30.63 12.38 15.57
C GLU A 587 -29.44 11.61 16.12
N ARG A 588 -29.65 10.96 17.27
CA ARG A 588 -28.58 10.28 18.01
C ARG A 588 -27.93 9.12 17.25
N ASP A 589 -28.72 8.41 16.45
CA ASP A 589 -28.29 7.28 15.64
C ASP A 589 -29.22 7.10 14.44
N LEU A 590 -28.80 6.27 13.49
CA LEU A 590 -29.57 5.99 12.28
C LEU A 590 -30.98 5.45 12.57
N ASP A 591 -31.17 4.62 13.60
CA ASP A 591 -32.47 4.03 13.93
C ASP A 591 -33.50 5.12 14.29
N HIS A 592 -33.08 6.15 15.03
CA HIS A 592 -33.93 7.29 15.39
C HIS A 592 -34.21 8.22 14.21
N ALA A 593 -33.23 8.41 13.33
CA ALA A 593 -33.44 9.15 12.09
C ALA A 593 -34.48 8.46 11.20
N LEU A 594 -34.41 7.14 11.06
CA LEU A 594 -35.40 6.36 10.31
C LEU A 594 -36.77 6.38 10.99
N GLU A 595 -36.84 6.24 12.33
CA GLU A 595 -38.09 6.36 13.11
C GLU A 595 -38.79 7.70 12.83
N ARG A 596 -38.05 8.82 12.88
CA ARG A 596 -38.58 10.15 12.61
C ARG A 596 -39.11 10.30 11.18
N CYS A 597 -38.38 9.80 10.18
CA CYS A 597 -38.82 9.80 8.78
C CYS A 597 -40.11 9.00 8.61
N GLU A 598 -40.18 7.79 9.18
CA GLU A 598 -41.36 6.93 9.13
C GLU A 598 -42.58 7.63 9.77
N GLU A 599 -42.41 8.22 10.95
CA GLU A 599 -43.49 8.94 11.63
C GLU A 599 -43.99 10.14 10.84
N ARG A 600 -43.11 10.91 10.21
CA ARG A 600 -43.51 12.05 9.38
C ARG A 600 -44.19 11.62 8.08
N LEU A 601 -43.75 10.53 7.46
CA LEU A 601 -44.43 9.98 6.28
C LEU A 601 -45.84 9.49 6.63
N ILE A 602 -45.98 8.74 7.73
CA ILE A 602 -47.26 8.24 8.21
C ILE A 602 -48.20 9.40 8.59
N ALA A 603 -47.69 10.39 9.33
CA ALA A 603 -48.47 11.56 9.76
C ALA A 603 -48.94 12.42 8.58
N ALA A 604 -48.13 12.53 7.52
CA ALA A 604 -48.48 13.31 6.33
C ALA A 604 -49.67 12.71 5.54
N ILE A 605 -49.98 11.44 5.75
CA ILE A 605 -51.03 10.71 5.02
C ILE A 605 -52.23 10.42 5.92
N SER A 606 -52.10 10.51 7.25
CA SER A 606 -53.17 10.19 8.18
C SER A 606 -54.23 11.29 8.28
N ARG A 607 -55.45 10.95 7.82
CA ARG A 607 -56.70 11.11 8.57
C ARG A 607 -57.82 10.33 7.86
N GLU A 608 -57.95 9.03 8.16
CA GLU A 608 -59.25 8.34 8.07
C GLU A 608 -59.28 6.93 8.72
N GLU A 609 -58.14 6.30 9.01
CA GLU A 609 -58.12 4.93 9.57
C GLU A 609 -57.50 4.82 10.96
N THR A 610 -57.97 5.59 11.94
CA THR A 610 -57.90 5.10 13.33
C THR A 610 -58.94 4.00 13.45
N TRP A 611 -58.51 2.76 13.73
CA TRP A 611 -59.43 1.67 14.03
C TRP A 611 -60.44 2.13 15.08
N GLN A 612 -61.73 1.94 14.79
CA GLN A 612 -62.79 2.40 15.71
C GLN A 612 -62.82 1.53 16.97
N ASP A 613 -62.60 0.24 16.79
CA ASP A 613 -62.50 -0.77 17.83
C ASP A 613 -61.60 -1.93 17.36
N ILE A 614 -61.40 -2.90 18.25
CA ILE A 614 -60.58 -4.09 18.00
C ILE A 614 -61.17 -5.00 16.92
N GLU A 615 -62.49 -4.94 16.69
CA GLU A 615 -63.19 -5.74 15.69
C GLU A 615 -62.87 -5.20 14.29
N ASP A 616 -62.87 -3.87 14.12
CA ASP A 616 -62.44 -3.18 12.90
C ASP A 616 -60.96 -3.45 12.59
N TYR A 617 -60.08 -3.44 13.61
CA TYR A 617 -58.68 -3.82 13.44
C TYR A 617 -58.52 -5.25 12.89
N PHE A 618 -59.23 -6.22 13.47
CA PHE A 618 -59.17 -7.59 12.97
C PHE A 618 -59.77 -7.70 11.57
N ALA A 619 -60.88 -7.03 11.29
CA ALA A 619 -61.50 -7.04 9.96
C ALA A 619 -60.52 -6.56 8.87
N LYS A 620 -59.73 -5.52 9.15
CA LYS A 620 -58.71 -5.00 8.23
C LYS A 620 -57.46 -5.88 8.13
N THR A 621 -57.07 -6.54 9.23
CA THR A 621 -55.82 -7.34 9.28
C THR A 621 -56.00 -8.76 8.75
N ILE A 622 -57.14 -9.40 9.05
CA ILE A 622 -57.41 -10.82 8.74
C ILE A 622 -58.67 -11.03 7.88
N GLY A 623 -59.33 -9.95 7.46
CA GLY A 623 -60.54 -9.95 6.65
C GLY A 623 -61.83 -9.90 7.48
N PRO A 624 -62.93 -9.37 6.89
CA PRO A 624 -64.19 -9.21 7.60
C PRO A 624 -64.81 -10.57 7.95
N SER A 625 -65.31 -10.71 9.19
CA SER A 625 -66.08 -11.86 9.65
C SER A 625 -67.09 -11.45 10.71
N ALA A 626 -68.28 -12.05 10.67
CA ALA A 626 -69.32 -11.83 11.69
C ALA A 626 -68.88 -12.32 13.09
N ARG A 627 -67.89 -13.21 13.15
CA ARG A 627 -67.40 -13.90 14.36
C ARG A 627 -66.27 -13.14 15.07
N LEU A 628 -65.84 -11.99 14.54
CA LEU A 628 -64.80 -11.16 15.17
C LEU A 628 -65.22 -10.69 16.57
N LYS A 629 -66.51 -10.41 16.77
CA LYS A 629 -67.07 -10.06 18.08
C LYS A 629 -66.90 -11.17 19.11
N ASP A 630 -67.17 -12.40 18.69
CA ASP A 630 -67.03 -13.59 19.53
C ASP A 630 -65.56 -13.87 19.87
N LEU A 631 -64.65 -13.61 18.91
CA LEU A 631 -63.21 -13.71 19.15
C LEU A 631 -62.75 -12.70 20.21
N VAL A 632 -63.13 -11.43 20.07
CA VAL A 632 -62.78 -10.37 21.02
C VAL A 632 -63.33 -10.67 22.41
N ALA A 633 -64.60 -11.10 22.50
CA ALA A 633 -65.24 -11.47 23.76
C ALA A 633 -64.54 -12.64 24.48
N SER A 634 -63.79 -13.46 23.74
CA SER A 634 -63.03 -14.58 24.29
C SER A 634 -61.63 -14.20 24.78
N MET A 635 -61.15 -13.00 24.46
CA MET A 635 -59.86 -12.48 24.91
C MET A 635 -60.02 -11.77 26.27
N GLU A 636 -58.99 -11.90 27.11
CA GLU A 636 -58.93 -11.21 28.39
C GLU A 636 -58.23 -9.85 28.23
N GLU A 637 -58.91 -8.76 28.59
CA GLU A 637 -58.31 -7.42 28.64
C GLU A 637 -57.43 -7.29 29.88
N ILE A 638 -56.14 -6.99 29.68
CA ILE A 638 -55.16 -6.74 30.75
C ILE A 638 -54.65 -5.31 30.63
N ARG A 639 -54.76 -4.55 31.73
CA ARG A 639 -54.22 -3.20 31.83
C ARG A 639 -52.87 -3.24 32.51
N LEU A 640 -51.87 -2.64 31.85
CA LEU A 640 -50.48 -2.65 32.26
C LEU A 640 -50.02 -1.23 32.62
N GLN A 641 -49.20 -1.14 33.66
CA GLN A 641 -48.47 0.06 34.03
C GLN A 641 -47.06 0.07 33.41
N PRO A 642 -46.42 1.24 33.28
CA PRO A 642 -45.03 1.34 32.85
C PRO A 642 -44.11 0.44 33.69
N GLY A 643 -43.32 -0.39 33.03
CA GLY A 643 -42.41 -1.35 33.67
C GLY A 643 -42.99 -2.76 33.86
N ASP A 644 -44.29 -2.94 33.68
CA ASP A 644 -44.92 -4.26 33.79
C ASP A 644 -44.45 -5.20 32.69
N ARG A 645 -44.06 -6.41 33.09
CA ARG A 645 -43.65 -7.48 32.16
C ARG A 645 -44.78 -8.47 32.01
N PHE A 646 -45.38 -8.51 30.83
CA PHE A 646 -46.47 -9.42 30.50
C PHE A 646 -46.00 -10.64 29.69
N ILE A 647 -44.76 -10.62 29.19
CA ILE A 647 -44.05 -11.79 28.67
C ILE A 647 -42.66 -11.80 29.29
N ARG A 648 -42.26 -12.92 29.90
CA ARG A 648 -40.89 -13.08 30.41
C ARG A 648 -40.12 -14.15 29.66
N ALA A 649 -38.87 -13.86 29.30
CA ALA A 649 -37.97 -14.83 28.69
C ALA A 649 -37.78 -16.05 29.61
N GLY A 650 -37.82 -17.25 29.03
CA GLY A 650 -37.68 -18.50 29.79
C GLY A 650 -38.97 -19.08 30.38
N GLU A 651 -40.07 -18.32 30.45
CA GLU A 651 -41.38 -18.85 30.83
C GLU A 651 -42.00 -19.70 29.69
N PRO A 652 -42.85 -20.70 29.99
CA PRO A 652 -43.58 -21.44 28.95
C PRO A 652 -44.48 -20.51 28.13
N GLY A 653 -44.44 -20.64 26.81
CA GLY A 653 -45.14 -19.75 25.91
C GLY A 653 -46.55 -20.22 25.54
N ASP A 654 -47.47 -20.08 26.50
CA ASP A 654 -48.85 -20.57 26.37
C ASP A 654 -49.91 -19.50 26.05
N ASP A 655 -49.53 -18.23 25.89
CA ASP A 655 -50.49 -17.14 25.69
C ASP A 655 -50.11 -16.26 24.48
N LEU A 656 -51.11 -15.85 23.71
CA LEU A 656 -51.01 -14.80 22.69
C LEU A 656 -51.39 -13.45 23.30
N PHE A 657 -50.70 -12.39 22.90
CA PHE A 657 -51.02 -11.04 23.32
C PHE A 657 -51.14 -10.12 22.09
N LEU A 658 -52.20 -9.32 22.04
CA LEU A 658 -52.32 -8.18 21.13
C LEU A 658 -52.14 -6.90 21.94
N LEU A 659 -51.16 -6.08 21.59
CA LEU A 659 -51.04 -4.74 22.18
C LEU A 659 -52.09 -3.82 21.56
N TRP A 660 -53.10 -3.40 22.32
CA TRP A 660 -54.22 -2.61 21.80
C TRP A 660 -54.01 -1.10 21.98
N THR A 661 -53.46 -0.67 23.11
CA THR A 661 -53.08 0.72 23.36
C THR A 661 -51.75 0.79 24.11
N GLY A 662 -51.03 1.90 23.97
CA GLY A 662 -49.76 2.14 24.65
C GLY A 662 -48.53 1.77 23.80
N ARG A 663 -47.44 1.36 24.44
CA ARG A 663 -46.14 1.08 23.82
C ARG A 663 -45.41 0.05 24.66
N ALA A 664 -44.78 -0.93 24.02
CA ALA A 664 -43.97 -1.93 24.70
C ALA A 664 -42.61 -2.08 24.04
N LYS A 665 -41.60 -2.52 24.80
CA LYS A 665 -40.27 -2.86 24.30
C LYS A 665 -40.01 -4.35 24.45
N VAL A 666 -39.32 -4.93 23.47
CA VAL A 666 -38.82 -6.31 23.52
C VAL A 666 -37.35 -6.25 23.89
N GLU A 667 -36.98 -6.89 25.00
CA GLU A 667 -35.61 -6.94 25.50
C GLU A 667 -35.07 -8.37 25.50
N ALA A 668 -33.83 -8.55 25.06
CA ALA A 668 -33.08 -9.78 25.24
C ALA A 668 -31.97 -9.58 26.28
N MET A 669 -31.75 -10.62 27.08
CA MET A 669 -30.63 -10.66 28.02
C MET A 669 -29.39 -11.18 27.29
N LEU A 670 -28.35 -10.36 27.22
CA LEU A 670 -27.06 -10.75 26.64
C LEU A 670 -26.28 -11.61 27.65
N ALA A 671 -25.36 -12.44 27.16
CA ALA A 671 -24.51 -13.31 27.99
C ALA A 671 -23.67 -12.54 29.03
N ASN A 672 -23.43 -11.24 28.82
CA ASN A 672 -22.73 -10.34 29.73
C ASN A 672 -23.65 -9.67 30.78
N GLY A 673 -24.92 -10.10 30.89
CA GLY A 673 -25.90 -9.58 31.83
C GLY A 673 -26.55 -8.24 31.44
N LYS A 674 -26.11 -7.58 30.35
CA LYS A 674 -26.75 -6.36 29.84
C LYS A 674 -28.05 -6.71 29.11
N ARG A 675 -29.05 -5.83 29.21
CA ARG A 675 -30.28 -5.94 28.42
C ARG A 675 -30.15 -5.15 27.14
N LEU A 676 -30.46 -5.80 26.03
CA LEU A 676 -30.50 -5.20 24.71
C LEU A 676 -31.96 -5.03 24.31
N ARG A 677 -32.39 -3.77 24.09
CA ARG A 677 -33.66 -3.49 23.42
C ARG A 677 -33.53 -3.99 21.99
N LEU A 678 -34.25 -5.06 21.65
CA LEU A 678 -34.25 -5.62 20.30
C LEU A 678 -35.14 -4.80 19.37
N ARG A 679 -36.30 -4.38 19.87
CA ARG A 679 -37.31 -3.64 19.11
C ARG A 679 -38.30 -2.95 20.03
N THR A 680 -39.03 -2.02 19.46
CA THR A 680 -40.16 -1.34 20.10
C THR A 680 -41.45 -1.71 19.36
N VAL A 681 -42.53 -1.88 20.11
CA VAL A 681 -43.80 -2.42 19.63
C VAL A 681 -44.88 -1.36 19.79
N LYS A 682 -45.54 -1.02 18.68
CA LYS A 682 -46.70 -0.10 18.66
C LYS A 682 -48.03 -0.87 18.77
N PRO A 683 -49.14 -0.19 19.11
CA PRO A 683 -50.48 -0.78 19.12
C PRO A 683 -50.82 -1.48 17.81
N GLY A 684 -51.57 -2.58 17.85
CA GLY A 684 -51.91 -3.40 16.68
C GLY A 684 -50.86 -4.47 16.33
N VAL A 685 -49.90 -4.76 17.21
CA VAL A 685 -48.91 -5.83 17.01
C VAL A 685 -49.21 -7.02 17.90
N VAL A 686 -49.14 -8.22 17.30
CA VAL A 686 -49.32 -9.51 17.98
C VAL A 686 -47.97 -10.03 18.49
N LEU A 687 -47.99 -10.56 19.71
CA LEU A 687 -46.83 -11.02 20.46
C LEU A 687 -47.09 -12.42 21.04
N GLY A 688 -46.09 -13.29 20.99
CA GLY A 688 -46.17 -14.63 21.55
C GLY A 688 -46.65 -15.72 20.59
N GLU A 689 -46.85 -15.36 19.32
CA GLU A 689 -47.35 -16.21 18.25
C GLU A 689 -46.44 -17.42 17.97
N ILE A 690 -45.11 -17.24 18.08
CA ILE A 690 -44.13 -18.30 17.82
C ILE A 690 -44.29 -19.44 18.82
N ALA A 691 -44.48 -19.12 20.10
CA ALA A 691 -44.49 -20.12 21.16
C ALA A 691 -45.78 -20.95 21.16
N ILE A 692 -46.88 -20.39 20.66
CA ILE A 692 -48.14 -21.11 20.44
C ILE A 692 -47.95 -22.25 19.44
N TYR A 693 -47.29 -22.00 18.30
CA TYR A 693 -47.11 -23.02 17.26
C TYR A 693 -45.96 -23.98 17.55
N ARG A 694 -44.80 -23.45 17.95
CA ARG A 694 -43.58 -24.26 18.11
C ARG A 694 -43.52 -24.97 19.47
N GLY A 695 -44.30 -24.52 20.45
CA GLY A 695 -44.08 -24.88 21.85
C GLY A 695 -42.74 -24.36 22.39
N GLY A 696 -42.49 -24.59 23.68
CA GLY A 696 -41.24 -24.19 24.33
C GLY A 696 -41.34 -22.88 25.12
N VAL A 697 -40.18 -22.32 25.47
CA VAL A 697 -40.05 -21.14 26.31
C VAL A 697 -40.05 -19.84 25.49
N ARG A 698 -40.50 -18.74 26.09
CA ARG A 698 -40.42 -17.40 25.53
C ARG A 698 -38.96 -17.01 25.28
N THR A 699 -38.70 -16.37 24.14
CA THR A 699 -37.35 -16.02 23.68
C THR A 699 -36.85 -14.66 24.16
N ALA A 700 -37.75 -13.76 24.56
CA ALA A 700 -37.44 -12.40 24.97
C ALA A 700 -38.45 -11.89 26.00
N ASP A 701 -38.03 -10.90 26.80
CA ASP A 701 -38.91 -10.14 27.69
C ASP A 701 -39.72 -9.13 26.87
N VAL A 702 -40.99 -8.92 27.22
CA VAL A 702 -41.78 -7.79 26.71
C VAL A 702 -42.30 -6.97 27.88
N VAL A 703 -41.97 -5.66 27.85
CA VAL A 703 -42.18 -4.73 28.95
C VAL A 703 -42.97 -3.52 28.45
N ALA A 704 -44.04 -3.14 29.13
CA ALA A 704 -44.77 -1.91 28.84
C ALA A 704 -43.90 -0.68 29.17
N GLU A 705 -43.80 0.28 28.26
CA GLU A 705 -43.07 1.54 28.47
C GLU A 705 -43.99 2.67 28.96
N VAL A 706 -45.26 2.60 28.60
CA VAL A 706 -46.33 3.55 28.97
C VAL A 706 -47.56 2.76 29.44
N PRO A 707 -48.56 3.40 30.10
CA PRO A 707 -49.83 2.72 30.39
C PRO A 707 -50.41 2.11 29.12
N SER A 708 -50.63 0.80 29.14
CA SER A 708 -50.93 0.01 27.94
C SER A 708 -52.07 -0.98 28.21
N THR A 709 -52.92 -1.22 27.22
CA THR A 709 -53.91 -2.29 27.26
C THR A 709 -53.50 -3.40 26.31
N VAL A 710 -53.48 -4.64 26.78
CA VAL A 710 -53.22 -5.84 25.97
C VAL A 710 -54.39 -6.81 26.05
N TYR A 711 -54.74 -7.43 24.93
CA TYR A 711 -55.71 -8.53 24.89
C TYR A 711 -54.96 -9.86 24.88
N ARG A 712 -55.24 -10.69 25.88
CA ARG A 712 -54.64 -12.01 26.04
C ARG A 712 -55.58 -13.11 25.54
N LEU A 713 -55.06 -14.02 24.72
CA LEU A 713 -55.73 -15.27 24.37
C LEU A 713 -54.88 -16.45 24.84
N ALA A 714 -55.43 -17.26 25.75
CA ALA A 714 -54.72 -18.41 26.28
C ALA A 714 -54.73 -19.59 25.30
N ARG A 715 -53.66 -20.38 25.24
CA ARG A 715 -53.54 -21.57 24.38
C ARG A 715 -54.61 -22.62 24.65
N ARG A 716 -55.13 -22.69 25.89
CA ARG A 716 -56.28 -23.55 26.20
C ARG A 716 -57.57 -23.10 25.50
N GLN A 717 -57.77 -21.79 25.34
CA GLN A 717 -58.93 -21.25 24.61
C GLN A 717 -58.78 -21.51 23.12
N LEU A 718 -57.56 -21.33 22.57
CA LEU A 718 -57.29 -21.71 21.18
C LEU A 718 -57.54 -23.20 20.93
N ARG A 719 -57.04 -24.09 21.80
CA ARG A 719 -57.30 -25.55 21.71
C ARG A 719 -58.79 -25.89 21.84
N TYR A 720 -59.53 -25.13 22.63
CA TYR A 720 -60.97 -25.29 22.73
C TYR A 720 -61.64 -24.88 21.41
N PHE A 721 -61.26 -23.75 20.79
CA PHE A 721 -61.77 -23.36 19.47
C PHE A 721 -61.46 -24.39 18.39
N GLU A 722 -60.24 -24.94 18.38
CA GLU A 722 -59.85 -25.98 17.41
C GLU A 722 -60.79 -27.21 17.45
N GLN A 723 -61.41 -27.50 18.60
CA GLN A 723 -62.30 -28.65 18.78
C GLN A 723 -63.78 -28.28 18.68
N ALA A 724 -64.19 -27.18 19.31
CA ALA A 724 -65.59 -26.82 19.52
C ALA A 724 -66.08 -25.71 18.57
N ASP A 725 -65.18 -24.89 18.02
CA ASP A 725 -65.51 -23.73 17.21
C ASP A 725 -64.43 -23.42 16.14
N PRO A 726 -64.37 -24.23 15.06
CA PRO A 726 -63.27 -24.17 14.10
C PRO A 726 -63.17 -22.82 13.37
N GLU A 727 -64.27 -22.07 13.29
CA GLU A 727 -64.30 -20.75 12.65
C GLU A 727 -63.54 -19.71 13.47
N LEU A 728 -63.67 -19.73 14.80
CA LEU A 728 -62.87 -18.87 15.70
C LEU A 728 -61.39 -19.26 15.70
N ALA A 729 -61.08 -20.56 15.67
CA ALA A 729 -59.70 -21.04 15.56
C ALA A 729 -59.04 -20.53 14.27
N LEU A 730 -59.76 -20.58 13.13
CA LEU A 730 -59.28 -20.08 11.85
C LEU A 730 -58.88 -18.60 11.90
N LEU A 731 -59.68 -17.76 12.57
CA LEU A 731 -59.39 -16.32 12.71
C LEU A 731 -58.10 -16.08 13.51
N VAL A 732 -57.91 -16.79 14.62
CA VAL A 732 -56.67 -16.71 15.42
C VAL A 732 -55.46 -17.19 14.62
N HIS A 733 -55.61 -18.29 13.88
CA HIS A 733 -54.53 -18.81 13.05
C HIS A 733 -54.16 -17.85 11.93
N ARG A 734 -55.15 -17.24 11.28
CA ARG A 734 -54.94 -16.23 10.23
C ARG A 734 -54.22 -15.01 10.79
N LEU A 735 -54.60 -14.52 11.97
CA LEU A 735 -53.92 -13.42 12.65
C LEU A 735 -52.44 -13.70 12.86
N CYS A 736 -52.12 -14.86 13.43
CA CYS A 736 -50.72 -15.22 13.66
C CYS A 736 -49.95 -15.44 12.35
N ALA A 737 -50.58 -16.05 11.34
CA ALA A 737 -49.96 -16.29 10.05
C ALA A 737 -49.62 -14.98 9.32
N THR A 738 -50.52 -14.00 9.32
CA THR A 738 -50.28 -12.66 8.77
C THR A 738 -49.11 -11.98 9.48
N THR A 739 -49.09 -11.97 10.81
CA THR A 739 -47.98 -11.38 11.58
C THR A 739 -46.64 -12.06 11.31
N LEU A 740 -46.60 -13.40 11.24
CA LEU A 740 -45.38 -14.14 10.96
C LEU A 740 -44.86 -13.89 9.53
N ALA A 741 -45.74 -13.82 8.55
CA ALA A 741 -45.40 -13.55 7.15
C ALA A 741 -44.77 -12.15 6.99
N GLU A 742 -45.32 -11.14 7.66
CA GLU A 742 -44.76 -9.78 7.65
C GLU A 742 -43.37 -9.74 8.29
N ARG A 743 -43.22 -10.34 9.47
CA ARG A 743 -41.92 -10.41 10.16
C ARG A 743 -40.86 -11.12 9.33
N LEU A 744 -41.23 -12.21 8.65
CA LEU A 744 -40.32 -12.94 7.77
C LEU A 744 -39.93 -12.09 6.55
N THR A 745 -40.85 -11.32 6.00
CA THR A 745 -40.57 -10.41 4.88
C THR A 745 -39.57 -9.34 5.27
N ILE A 746 -39.74 -8.73 6.45
CA ILE A 746 -38.79 -7.74 7.00
C ILE A 746 -37.41 -8.40 7.25
N ALA A 747 -37.38 -9.57 7.90
CA ALA A 747 -36.14 -10.27 8.19
C ALA A 747 -35.37 -10.66 6.92
N ASN A 748 -36.05 -11.16 5.89
CA ASN A 748 -35.43 -11.52 4.62
C ASN A 748 -34.83 -10.31 3.90
N ARG A 749 -35.50 -9.14 3.94
CA ARG A 749 -34.93 -7.91 3.35
C ARG A 749 -33.68 -7.44 4.07
N VAL A 750 -33.66 -7.52 5.41
CA VAL A 750 -32.45 -7.19 6.20
C VAL A 750 -31.29 -8.14 5.86
N VAL A 751 -31.56 -9.43 5.61
CA VAL A 751 -30.52 -10.39 5.20
C VAL A 751 -30.01 -10.11 3.79
N GLN A 752 -30.90 -9.74 2.86
CA GLN A 752 -30.53 -9.35 1.50
C GLN A 752 -29.65 -8.09 1.50
N SER A 753 -30.02 -7.05 2.26
CA SER A 753 -29.25 -5.81 2.37
C SER A 753 -27.89 -5.96 3.08
N LEU A 754 -27.58 -7.14 3.64
CA LEU A 754 -26.28 -7.44 4.24
C LEU A 754 -25.34 -8.17 3.27
N HIS A 755 -25.85 -8.71 2.17
CA HIS A 755 -25.08 -9.45 1.15
C HIS A 755 -24.83 -8.64 -0.13
N GLU A 756 -25.61 -7.58 -0.36
CA GLU A 756 -25.34 -6.52 -1.32
C GLU A 756 -24.41 -5.46 -0.70
#